data_AF-A0A135SN04-F1
#
_entry.id   AF-A0A135SN04-F1
#
_cell.length_a   1.000
_cell.length_b   1.000
_cell.length_c   1.000
_cell.angle_alpha   90.00
_cell.angle_beta   90.00
_cell.angle_gamma   90.00
#
_symmetry.space_group_name_H-M   'P 1'
#
loop_
_entity.id
_entity.type
_entity.pdbx_description
1 polymer ?
#
loop_
_entity_poly.entity_id
_entity_poly.type
_entity_poly.pdbx_seq_one_letter_code
_entity_poly.pdbx_strand_id
1 'polypeptide(L)'
;MRFFSVLGFAAAAVAQLTSSSLEKHVDTATIKSFNPIKEAYWTGLPHHRRTPFAVSPDGKSAWLAYLDSSETGVHVQQIDPTTFAATGDPVTVSGGKEAAGLVAHNDGFALMTNEVLSGSGTDVAIAVLYRYTTGKTEPTFKTWLGGPNVDGSQAMASPDVNGDLVFSEKAGYYAAYIVVTAYQGDATGHFGDAIRYVDTAGKLTSIAGASSSWGCSHNTGIAFEAADAAPFASICAEDQGAIWLNTKSQGMTNDNVKISNEHVINGGANEAMGGMSGSYSNLARFIGADSYIFSWVSRGAMDLTENSWMGSGYTTSKNRTNNRNVAIALFSDKNTLVGSQATSVAGTADGDSQINWMTSGSNDCSNAHAATFDSSKALVTWEEISSPTCAFDAMGCQGTFAGTKFQMVGSDGKKIGEVLSSDDTYVAGDMVTMSDGRICWPYVSMTWKLDGPVTGSPVTKMSFACMTGGAGSGTASSAAPASSAAPATSAAPVASSSAPVAAAPSTTEAVDAVATSAVNSADPTFASGTAPEPIFETISGPAYTPSASAPAAVPTSSEAASVPAEAPASSAPAASASAPSGAPIPIFETLSQAPASSAAPVPGTTVSEAKPELTATPSGAASKTKKTRTRTKTRGPKPTGAPAQSGKCSTRTTIKTVYVTA
;
A
#
# COMPACT_ATOMS: atom_id res chain seq x y z
N MET A 1 -3.40 -8.03 68.08
CA MET A 1 -3.79 -7.48 66.76
C MET A 1 -2.54 -7.02 66.03
N ARG A 2 -2.22 -7.63 64.89
CA ARG A 2 -1.60 -7.05 63.68
C ARG A 2 -1.19 -8.22 62.77
N PHE A 3 -2.09 -8.58 61.86
CA PHE A 3 -1.77 -9.43 60.71
C PHE A 3 -1.39 -8.50 59.56
N PHE A 4 -0.16 -8.62 59.07
CA PHE A 4 0.27 -8.06 57.79
C PHE A 4 -0.11 -9.06 56.70
N SER A 5 -1.09 -8.72 55.87
CA SER A 5 -1.31 -9.39 54.59
C SER A 5 -0.38 -8.77 53.55
N VAL A 6 0.61 -9.54 53.11
CA VAL A 6 1.40 -9.24 51.91
C VAL A 6 0.58 -9.69 50.71
N LEU A 7 0.02 -8.74 49.96
CA LEU A 7 -0.52 -9.01 48.62
C LEU A 7 0.67 -9.27 47.68
N GLY A 8 0.82 -10.52 47.24
CA GLY A 8 1.70 -10.85 46.13
C GLY A 8 1.10 -10.36 44.81
N PHE A 9 1.75 -9.41 44.15
CA PHE A 9 1.50 -9.12 42.75
C PHE A 9 2.03 -10.30 41.92
N ALA A 10 1.14 -11.18 41.47
CA ALA A 10 1.45 -12.04 40.34
C ALA A 10 1.55 -11.14 39.11
N ALA A 11 2.76 -10.82 38.67
CA ALA A 11 2.97 -10.23 37.36
C ALA A 11 2.50 -11.25 36.33
N ALA A 12 1.31 -11.03 35.76
CA ALA A 12 0.89 -11.75 34.58
C ALA A 12 1.97 -11.46 33.52
N ALA A 13 2.72 -12.48 33.13
CA ALA A 13 3.66 -12.36 32.02
C ALA A 13 2.83 -11.98 30.79
N VAL A 14 2.90 -10.70 30.39
CA VAL A 14 2.32 -10.29 29.11
C VAL A 14 3.08 -11.08 28.06
N ALA A 15 2.35 -11.90 27.31
CA ALA A 15 2.90 -12.64 26.18
C ALA A 15 3.62 -11.67 25.23
N GLN A 16 4.94 -11.78 25.13
CA GLN A 16 5.79 -10.97 24.26
C GLN A 16 6.30 -11.83 23.10
N LEU A 17 6.68 -11.20 22.00
CA LEU A 17 7.31 -11.89 20.88
C LEU A 17 8.69 -12.39 21.29
N THR A 18 9.00 -13.62 20.89
CA THR A 18 10.33 -14.24 21.00
C THR A 18 10.72 -14.83 19.66
N SER A 19 11.97 -15.27 19.50
CA SER A 19 12.36 -15.98 18.26
C SER A 19 11.51 -17.22 17.99
N SER A 20 11.03 -17.91 19.03
CA SER A 20 10.10 -19.04 18.90
C SER A 20 8.68 -18.65 18.50
N SER A 21 8.34 -17.36 18.51
CA SER A 21 7.05 -16.87 18.07
C SER A 21 6.90 -16.88 16.55
N LEU A 22 8.02 -16.81 15.81
CA LEU A 22 8.07 -16.82 14.35
C LEU A 22 8.35 -18.23 13.82
N GLU A 23 7.32 -18.86 13.28
CA GLU A 23 7.38 -20.15 12.58
C GLU A 23 7.57 -19.91 11.08
N LYS A 24 8.39 -20.76 10.44
CA LYS A 24 8.74 -20.64 9.02
C LYS A 24 8.47 -21.96 8.29
N HIS A 25 7.74 -21.87 7.19
CA HIS A 25 7.44 -22.94 6.24
C HIS A 25 8.13 -22.60 4.91
N VAL A 26 9.40 -22.97 4.81
CA VAL A 26 10.25 -22.56 3.68
C VAL A 26 9.98 -23.44 2.46
N ASP A 27 9.72 -22.81 1.32
CA ASP A 27 9.54 -23.41 0.00
C ASP A 27 8.50 -24.56 -0.06
N THR A 28 7.47 -24.48 0.78
CA THR A 28 6.46 -25.55 0.93
C THR A 28 5.45 -25.58 -0.21
N ALA A 29 5.08 -24.42 -0.77
CA ALA A 29 4.14 -24.36 -1.88
C ALA A 29 4.88 -24.37 -3.22
N THR A 30 4.43 -25.23 -4.13
CA THR A 30 4.85 -25.22 -5.53
C THR A 30 3.84 -24.43 -6.33
N ILE A 31 4.29 -23.34 -6.96
CA ILE A 31 3.47 -22.44 -7.74
C ILE A 31 3.96 -22.37 -9.18
N LYS A 32 3.11 -21.84 -10.08
CA LYS A 32 3.58 -21.40 -11.40
C LYS A 32 4.62 -20.29 -11.25
N SER A 33 5.41 -20.09 -12.31
CA SER A 33 6.50 -19.12 -12.33
C SER A 33 6.03 -17.72 -11.90
N PHE A 34 6.70 -17.14 -10.91
CA PHE A 34 6.36 -15.86 -10.28
C PHE A 34 7.61 -14.96 -10.17
N ASN A 35 7.49 -13.67 -10.47
CA ASN A 35 8.57 -12.71 -10.22
C ASN A 35 8.34 -11.98 -8.88
N PRO A 36 9.17 -12.21 -7.83
CA PRO A 36 8.94 -11.63 -6.51
C PRO A 36 9.25 -10.16 -6.39
N ILE A 37 9.86 -9.53 -7.39
CA ILE A 37 10.26 -8.13 -7.33
C ILE A 37 9.49 -7.33 -8.39
N LYS A 38 9.00 -6.17 -7.99
CA LYS A 38 8.53 -5.11 -8.89
C LYS A 38 9.31 -3.85 -8.56
N GLU A 39 9.72 -3.13 -9.58
CA GLU A 39 10.42 -1.86 -9.40
C GLU A 39 9.42 -0.78 -8.99
N ALA A 40 9.81 0.06 -8.03
CA ALA A 40 9.10 1.28 -7.70
C ALA A 40 9.16 2.22 -8.90
N TYR A 41 7.99 2.67 -9.35
CA TYR A 41 7.83 3.43 -10.60
C TYR A 41 8.79 4.64 -10.72
N TRP A 42 8.96 5.41 -9.64
CA TRP A 42 9.74 6.65 -9.67
C TRP A 42 11.25 6.46 -9.51
N THR A 43 11.67 5.42 -8.80
CA THR A 43 13.06 5.28 -8.33
C THR A 43 13.77 4.08 -8.93
N GLY A 44 13.03 3.11 -9.48
CA GLY A 44 13.55 1.81 -9.88
C GLY A 44 13.96 0.91 -8.71
N LEU A 45 13.76 1.35 -7.46
CA LEU A 45 14.13 0.57 -6.29
C LEU A 45 13.23 -0.67 -6.13
N PRO A 46 13.77 -1.79 -5.64
CA PRO A 46 13.02 -3.04 -5.57
C PRO A 46 11.96 -3.00 -4.47
N HIS A 47 10.72 -3.28 -4.85
CA HIS A 47 9.60 -3.58 -3.94
C HIS A 47 9.22 -5.06 -4.08
N HIS A 48 8.65 -5.63 -3.01
CA HIS A 48 8.02 -6.93 -3.10
C HIS A 48 6.84 -6.87 -4.07
N ARG A 49 6.78 -7.81 -5.00
CA ARG A 49 5.58 -7.98 -5.83
C ARG A 49 4.49 -8.59 -4.94
N ARG A 50 3.36 -7.88 -4.88
CA ARG A 50 2.17 -8.23 -4.13
C ARG A 50 1.69 -9.67 -4.35
N THR A 51 1.42 -10.36 -3.25
CA THR A 51 0.87 -11.72 -3.22
C THR A 51 -0.32 -11.82 -2.25
N PRO A 52 -1.55 -11.52 -2.71
CA PRO A 52 -2.71 -11.63 -1.85
C PRO A 52 -2.87 -13.03 -1.26
N PHE A 53 -3.20 -13.10 0.02
CA PHE A 53 -3.40 -14.34 0.74
C PHE A 53 -4.66 -14.24 1.59
N ALA A 54 -5.50 -15.26 1.55
CA ALA A 54 -6.76 -15.27 2.27
C ALA A 54 -7.10 -16.67 2.79
N VAL A 55 -7.78 -16.72 3.94
CA VAL A 55 -8.22 -17.96 4.60
C VAL A 55 -9.74 -17.93 4.73
N SER A 56 -10.39 -19.06 4.47
CA SER A 56 -11.84 -19.17 4.55
C SER A 56 -12.35 -18.94 5.98
N PRO A 57 -13.57 -18.44 6.17
CA PRO A 57 -14.15 -18.23 7.50
C PRO A 57 -14.13 -19.47 8.41
N ASP A 58 -14.26 -20.68 7.85
CA ASP A 58 -14.17 -21.93 8.60
C ASP A 58 -12.74 -22.42 8.88
N GLY A 59 -11.73 -21.71 8.36
CA GLY A 59 -10.31 -22.00 8.52
C GLY A 59 -9.81 -23.24 7.77
N LYS A 60 -10.63 -23.85 6.90
CA LYS A 60 -10.28 -25.12 6.23
C LYS A 60 -9.61 -24.95 4.87
N SER A 61 -9.69 -23.78 4.26
CA SER A 61 -9.05 -23.50 2.99
C SER A 61 -8.32 -22.18 3.04
N ALA A 62 -7.19 -22.11 2.33
CA ALA A 62 -6.46 -20.88 2.10
C ALA A 62 -6.15 -20.76 0.61
N TRP A 63 -5.96 -19.52 0.15
CA TRP A 63 -5.74 -19.21 -1.26
C TRP A 63 -4.66 -18.15 -1.38
N LEU A 64 -3.77 -18.33 -2.35
CA LEU A 64 -2.69 -17.41 -2.70
C LEU A 64 -2.90 -16.93 -4.13
N ALA A 65 -2.98 -15.62 -4.33
CA ALA A 65 -3.00 -15.02 -5.66
C ALA A 65 -1.63 -14.43 -6.03
N TYR A 66 -1.24 -14.54 -7.30
CA TYR A 66 -0.01 -13.97 -7.82
C TYR A 66 -0.07 -13.77 -9.34
N LEU A 67 0.59 -12.72 -9.83
CA LEU A 67 0.79 -12.51 -11.26
C LEU A 67 1.93 -13.40 -11.75
N ASP A 68 1.73 -14.16 -12.82
CA ASP A 68 2.80 -14.99 -13.38
C ASP A 68 4.00 -14.15 -13.86
N SER A 69 5.17 -14.76 -13.95
CA SER A 69 6.40 -14.07 -14.35
C SER A 69 6.43 -13.60 -15.82
N SER A 70 5.50 -14.06 -16.65
CA SER A 70 5.29 -13.56 -18.02
C SER A 70 4.34 -12.37 -18.08
N GLU A 71 3.69 -12.04 -16.96
CA GLU A 71 2.70 -10.98 -16.82
C GLU A 71 1.51 -11.15 -17.77
N THR A 72 1.14 -12.41 -18.06
CA THR A 72 0.04 -12.72 -18.98
C THR A 72 -1.22 -13.25 -18.29
N GLY A 73 -1.14 -13.63 -17.02
CA GLY A 73 -2.31 -13.96 -16.23
C GLY A 73 -2.04 -13.98 -14.72
N VAL A 74 -3.12 -13.84 -13.97
CA VAL A 74 -3.12 -14.00 -12.52
C VAL A 74 -3.53 -15.43 -12.18
N HIS A 75 -2.79 -16.05 -11.28
CA HIS A 75 -3.06 -17.38 -10.76
C HIS A 75 -3.58 -17.30 -9.33
N VAL A 76 -4.56 -18.14 -9.00
CA VAL A 76 -5.01 -18.37 -7.63
C VAL A 76 -4.80 -19.83 -7.28
N GLN A 77 -3.84 -20.06 -6.40
CA GLN A 77 -3.42 -21.39 -5.92
C GLN A 77 -4.10 -21.68 -4.59
N GLN A 78 -4.75 -22.84 -4.48
CA GLN A 78 -5.22 -23.33 -3.18
C GLN A 78 -4.02 -23.78 -2.34
N ILE A 79 -4.03 -23.41 -1.06
CA ILE A 79 -3.00 -23.70 -0.07
C ILE A 79 -3.64 -24.46 1.09
N ASP A 80 -3.00 -25.55 1.52
CA ASP A 80 -3.36 -26.24 2.75
C ASP A 80 -2.98 -25.36 3.96
N PRO A 81 -3.94 -24.93 4.81
CA PRO A 81 -3.68 -23.95 5.88
C PRO A 81 -2.84 -24.49 7.04
N THR A 82 -2.56 -25.80 7.08
CA THR A 82 -1.76 -26.44 8.14
C THR A 82 -0.32 -26.66 7.70
N THR A 83 -0.14 -27.11 6.45
CA THR A 83 1.19 -27.47 5.90
C THR A 83 1.76 -26.41 4.98
N PHE A 84 0.94 -25.46 4.53
CA PHE A 84 1.25 -24.47 3.51
C PHE A 84 1.74 -25.06 2.19
N ALA A 85 1.36 -26.30 1.90
CA ALA A 85 1.58 -26.92 0.60
C ALA A 85 0.51 -26.43 -0.39
N ALA A 86 0.92 -26.28 -1.65
CA ALA A 86 -0.02 -26.05 -2.75
C ALA A 86 -0.85 -27.33 -2.99
N THR A 87 -2.17 -27.17 -3.13
CA THR A 87 -3.10 -28.27 -3.40
C THR A 87 -3.84 -28.05 -4.71
N GLY A 88 -3.87 -29.07 -5.58
CA GLY A 88 -4.54 -28.97 -6.88
C GLY A 88 -3.88 -27.98 -7.85
N ASP A 89 -4.50 -27.82 -9.02
CA ASP A 89 -4.04 -26.88 -10.04
C ASP A 89 -4.56 -25.46 -9.75
N PRO A 90 -3.76 -24.41 -10.02
CA PRO A 90 -4.20 -23.04 -9.83
C PRO A 90 -5.25 -22.62 -10.86
N VAL A 91 -6.27 -21.89 -10.42
CA VAL A 91 -7.19 -21.18 -11.33
C VAL A 91 -6.42 -20.06 -12.02
N THR A 92 -6.60 -19.89 -13.33
CA THR A 92 -5.90 -18.86 -14.11
C THR A 92 -6.91 -17.87 -14.68
N VAL A 93 -6.73 -16.59 -14.37
CA VAL A 93 -7.43 -15.48 -15.02
C VAL A 93 -6.48 -14.89 -16.07
N SER A 94 -6.67 -15.33 -17.32
CA SER A 94 -5.87 -14.90 -18.46
C SER A 94 -6.09 -13.42 -18.76
N GLY A 95 -5.01 -12.70 -19.08
CA GLY A 95 -5.03 -11.27 -19.35
C GLY A 95 -4.94 -10.40 -18.09
N GLY A 96 -5.07 -10.99 -16.89
CA GLY A 96 -4.83 -10.33 -15.62
C GLY A 96 -3.42 -9.72 -15.56
N LYS A 97 -3.30 -8.46 -15.12
CA LYS A 97 -2.00 -7.75 -15.00
C LYS A 97 -1.58 -7.47 -13.57
N GLU A 98 -2.45 -7.75 -12.60
CA GLU A 98 -2.13 -7.57 -11.19
C GLU A 98 -3.05 -8.40 -10.30
N ALA A 99 -2.48 -9.12 -9.33
CA ALA A 99 -3.26 -9.74 -8.26
C ALA A 99 -3.51 -8.66 -7.19
N ALA A 100 -4.64 -7.96 -7.32
CA ALA A 100 -4.92 -6.71 -6.58
C ALA A 100 -5.75 -6.89 -5.29
N GLY A 101 -6.22 -8.10 -5.01
CA GLY A 101 -6.91 -8.42 -3.75
C GLY A 101 -7.59 -9.78 -3.83
N LEU A 102 -7.73 -10.44 -2.68
CA LEU A 102 -8.26 -11.80 -2.59
C LEU A 102 -9.11 -11.96 -1.33
N VAL A 103 -10.29 -12.56 -1.50
CA VAL A 103 -11.17 -12.94 -0.40
C VAL A 103 -11.44 -14.43 -0.49
N ALA A 104 -11.23 -15.16 0.60
CA ALA A 104 -11.58 -16.57 0.67
C ALA A 104 -13.01 -16.77 1.23
N HIS A 105 -13.70 -17.78 0.70
CA HIS A 105 -14.98 -18.26 1.17
C HIS A 105 -14.90 -19.75 1.46
N ASN A 106 -15.83 -20.27 2.27
CA ASN A 106 -15.89 -21.72 2.55
C ASN A 106 -16.11 -22.57 1.28
N ASP A 107 -16.64 -21.96 0.22
CA ASP A 107 -16.93 -22.59 -1.07
C ASP A 107 -16.09 -22.00 -2.23
N GLY A 108 -14.98 -21.31 -1.97
CA GLY A 108 -14.09 -20.81 -3.04
C GLY A 108 -13.41 -19.49 -2.70
N PHE A 109 -13.27 -18.59 -3.68
CA PHE A 109 -12.62 -17.31 -3.49
C PHE A 109 -13.18 -16.23 -4.42
N ALA A 110 -12.98 -14.95 -4.06
CA ALA A 110 -13.13 -13.82 -4.94
C ALA A 110 -11.77 -13.16 -5.20
N LEU A 111 -11.49 -12.78 -6.44
CA LEU A 111 -10.24 -12.18 -6.87
C LEU A 111 -10.51 -10.83 -7.52
N MET A 112 -9.77 -9.80 -7.11
CA MET A 112 -9.67 -8.55 -7.84
C MET A 112 -8.39 -8.54 -8.69
N THR A 113 -8.54 -8.24 -9.97
CA THR A 113 -7.46 -8.03 -10.95
C THR A 113 -7.85 -6.89 -11.90
N ASN A 114 -6.99 -6.52 -12.84
CA ASN A 114 -7.39 -5.76 -14.03
C ASN A 114 -7.38 -6.61 -15.29
N GLU A 115 -8.19 -6.20 -16.26
CA GLU A 115 -8.20 -6.76 -17.61
C GLU A 115 -8.37 -5.67 -18.66
N VAL A 116 -7.77 -5.87 -19.83
CA VAL A 116 -7.94 -4.98 -20.96
C VAL A 116 -9.37 -5.11 -21.50
N LEU A 117 -10.10 -3.99 -21.53
CA LEU A 117 -11.44 -3.94 -22.10
C LEU A 117 -11.37 -3.86 -23.63
N SER A 118 -11.34 -5.03 -24.27
CA SER A 118 -11.30 -5.16 -25.74
C SER A 118 -12.57 -4.61 -26.41
N GLY A 119 -12.41 -4.04 -27.60
CA GLY A 119 -13.54 -3.51 -28.40
C GLY A 119 -14.00 -2.09 -28.03
N SER A 120 -13.36 -1.44 -27.05
CA SER A 120 -13.65 -0.04 -26.68
C SER A 120 -12.90 1.00 -27.52
N GLY A 121 -12.01 0.58 -28.42
CA GLY A 121 -11.14 1.46 -29.20
C GLY A 121 -9.90 1.97 -28.44
N THR A 122 -9.79 1.64 -27.15
CA THR A 122 -8.65 1.95 -26.29
C THR A 122 -8.26 0.69 -25.52
N ASP A 123 -7.01 0.24 -25.62
CA ASP A 123 -6.51 -0.92 -24.86
C ASP A 123 -6.26 -0.55 -23.38
N VAL A 124 -7.34 -0.18 -22.68
CA VAL A 124 -7.32 0.25 -21.27
C VAL A 124 -7.60 -0.92 -20.35
N ALA A 125 -6.75 -1.08 -19.34
CA ALA A 125 -6.96 -2.06 -18.28
C ALA A 125 -7.95 -1.52 -17.24
N ILE A 126 -8.99 -2.30 -16.94
CA ILE A 126 -10.08 -1.96 -16.02
C ILE A 126 -10.08 -2.95 -14.87
N ALA A 127 -10.22 -2.46 -13.64
CA ALA A 127 -10.37 -3.32 -12.47
C ALA A 127 -11.66 -4.18 -12.59
N VAL A 128 -11.54 -5.44 -12.19
CA VAL A 128 -12.60 -6.44 -12.29
C VAL A 128 -12.58 -7.36 -11.09
N LEU A 129 -13.77 -7.64 -10.56
CA LEU A 129 -13.98 -8.62 -9.50
C LEU A 129 -14.49 -9.93 -10.10
N TYR A 130 -13.82 -11.03 -9.75
CA TYR A 130 -14.22 -12.39 -10.04
C TYR A 130 -14.67 -13.11 -8.79
N ARG A 131 -15.65 -14.00 -8.91
CA ARG A 131 -15.99 -14.97 -7.87
C ARG A 131 -15.96 -16.38 -8.42
N TYR A 132 -15.11 -17.24 -7.87
CA TYR A 132 -15.00 -18.65 -8.23
C TYR A 132 -15.51 -19.53 -7.10
N THR A 133 -16.36 -20.50 -7.41
CA THR A 133 -16.80 -21.54 -6.46
C THR A 133 -16.00 -22.80 -6.70
N THR A 134 -15.58 -23.50 -5.64
CA THR A 134 -14.81 -24.74 -5.71
C THR A 134 -15.44 -25.75 -6.67
N GLY A 135 -14.60 -26.32 -7.54
CA GLY A 135 -15.02 -27.28 -8.57
C GLY A 135 -15.54 -26.66 -9.87
N LYS A 136 -15.69 -25.33 -9.95
CA LYS A 136 -15.99 -24.63 -11.21
C LYS A 136 -14.72 -24.16 -11.91
N THR A 137 -14.69 -24.30 -13.22
CA THR A 137 -13.62 -23.77 -14.09
C THR A 137 -13.89 -22.34 -14.55
N GLU A 138 -15.16 -21.92 -14.53
CA GLU A 138 -15.61 -20.58 -14.87
C GLU A 138 -16.06 -19.81 -13.61
N PRO A 139 -15.94 -18.48 -13.61
CA PRO A 139 -16.39 -17.68 -12.49
C PRO A 139 -17.92 -17.74 -12.37
N THR A 140 -18.41 -17.77 -11.13
CA THR A 140 -19.83 -17.65 -10.80
C THR A 140 -20.35 -16.26 -11.13
N PHE A 141 -19.53 -15.22 -10.97
CA PHE A 141 -19.77 -13.90 -11.54
C PHE A 141 -18.46 -13.19 -11.88
N LYS A 142 -18.57 -12.21 -12.78
CA LYS A 142 -17.54 -11.24 -13.16
C LYS A 142 -18.17 -9.86 -13.16
N THR A 143 -17.55 -8.89 -12.47
CA THR A 143 -18.09 -7.53 -12.33
C THR A 143 -17.02 -6.50 -12.63
N TRP A 144 -17.24 -5.68 -13.66
CA TRP A 144 -16.36 -4.54 -13.97
C TRP A 144 -16.54 -3.44 -12.91
N LEU A 145 -15.43 -2.89 -12.44
CA LEU A 145 -15.38 -1.86 -11.39
C LEU A 145 -15.12 -0.45 -11.94
N GLY A 146 -14.99 -0.34 -13.26
CA GLY A 146 -14.80 0.87 -14.04
C GLY A 146 -15.19 0.63 -15.51
N GLY A 147 -14.68 1.47 -16.40
CA GLY A 147 -15.01 1.44 -17.82
C GLY A 147 -16.29 2.21 -18.17
N PRO A 148 -16.82 2.04 -19.38
CA PRO A 148 -17.98 2.80 -19.86
C PRO A 148 -19.24 2.47 -19.04
N ASN A 149 -20.07 3.48 -18.78
CA ASN A 149 -21.36 3.38 -18.07
C ASN A 149 -21.27 3.03 -16.57
N VAL A 150 -20.07 2.97 -15.98
CA VAL A 150 -19.93 2.80 -14.52
C VAL A 150 -20.06 4.14 -13.80
N ASP A 151 -19.44 5.20 -14.32
CA ASP A 151 -19.39 6.53 -13.70
C ASP A 151 -20.09 7.61 -14.53
N GLY A 152 -21.21 7.23 -15.17
CA GLY A 152 -21.99 8.14 -16.01
C GLY A 152 -21.22 8.57 -17.26
N SER A 153 -20.92 9.86 -17.38
CA SER A 153 -20.14 10.44 -18.49
C SER A 153 -18.63 10.29 -18.34
N GLN A 154 -18.15 9.90 -17.15
CA GLN A 154 -16.74 9.58 -16.93
C GLN A 154 -16.51 8.09 -17.20
N ALA A 155 -15.40 7.76 -17.85
CA ALA A 155 -14.95 6.39 -18.00
C ALA A 155 -13.61 6.20 -17.32
N MET A 156 -13.57 5.28 -16.36
CA MET A 156 -12.45 5.09 -15.44
C MET A 156 -11.68 3.81 -15.77
N ALA A 157 -10.37 3.92 -15.92
CA ALA A 157 -9.43 2.81 -16.07
C ALA A 157 -8.65 2.59 -14.78
N SER A 158 -8.07 1.40 -14.64
CA SER A 158 -7.18 0.99 -13.54
C SER A 158 -5.96 0.26 -14.10
N PRO A 159 -5.05 0.97 -14.80
CA PRO A 159 -3.84 0.37 -15.37
C PRO A 159 -2.92 -0.19 -14.29
N ASP A 160 -2.80 0.52 -13.18
CA ASP A 160 -2.12 0.13 -11.95
C ASP A 160 -3.20 -0.02 -10.88
N VAL A 161 -3.82 -1.20 -10.74
CA VAL A 161 -5.03 -1.34 -9.91
C VAL A 161 -4.77 -0.89 -8.49
N ASN A 162 -3.56 -1.17 -7.97
CA ASN A 162 -3.09 -0.73 -6.66
C ASN A 162 -4.24 -0.69 -5.65
N GLY A 163 -4.91 -1.84 -5.56
CA GLY A 163 -6.21 -1.96 -4.93
C GLY A 163 -6.15 -2.74 -3.63
N ASP A 164 -7.25 -2.71 -2.91
CA ASP A 164 -7.53 -3.60 -1.79
C ASP A 164 -8.97 -4.12 -1.93
N LEU A 165 -9.18 -5.40 -1.60
CA LEU A 165 -10.46 -6.09 -1.72
C LEU A 165 -10.79 -6.74 -0.39
N VAL A 166 -11.93 -6.35 0.17
CA VAL A 166 -12.43 -6.91 1.43
C VAL A 166 -13.87 -7.38 1.27
N PHE A 167 -14.31 -8.26 2.16
CA PHE A 167 -15.68 -8.74 2.21
C PHE A 167 -16.19 -8.75 3.64
N SER A 168 -17.44 -8.32 3.81
CA SER A 168 -18.15 -8.44 5.08
C SER A 168 -19.42 -9.23 4.86
N GLU A 169 -19.48 -10.42 5.46
CA GLU A 169 -20.68 -11.26 5.45
C GLU A 169 -21.87 -10.53 6.08
N LYS A 170 -21.62 -9.77 7.16
CA LYS A 170 -22.64 -9.00 7.85
C LYS A 170 -23.16 -7.82 7.04
N ALA A 171 -22.30 -7.13 6.29
CA ALA A 171 -22.73 -6.06 5.41
C ALA A 171 -23.36 -6.60 4.11
N GLY A 172 -22.99 -7.82 3.69
CA GLY A 172 -23.47 -8.44 2.46
C GLY A 172 -22.78 -7.93 1.19
N TYR A 173 -21.56 -7.39 1.31
CA TYR A 173 -20.85 -6.78 0.19
C TYR A 173 -19.38 -7.19 0.15
N TYR A 174 -18.90 -7.40 -1.07
CA TYR A 174 -17.51 -7.12 -1.42
C TYR A 174 -17.36 -5.61 -1.54
N ALA A 175 -16.24 -5.09 -1.10
CA ALA A 175 -15.87 -3.72 -1.35
C ALA A 175 -14.44 -3.68 -1.89
N ALA A 176 -14.25 -2.91 -2.95
CA ALA A 176 -12.97 -2.70 -3.61
C ALA A 176 -12.60 -1.23 -3.49
N TYR A 177 -11.40 -0.95 -3.00
CA TYR A 177 -10.79 0.38 -3.08
C TYR A 177 -9.68 0.31 -4.12
N ILE A 178 -9.77 1.10 -5.19
CA ILE A 178 -8.92 0.98 -6.37
C ILE A 178 -8.37 2.32 -6.82
N VAL A 179 -7.14 2.33 -7.31
CA VAL A 179 -6.61 3.49 -8.04
C VAL A 179 -7.21 3.51 -9.44
N VAL A 180 -7.57 4.71 -9.90
CA VAL A 180 -8.23 4.92 -11.17
C VAL A 180 -7.66 6.12 -11.92
N THR A 181 -7.80 6.09 -13.24
CA THR A 181 -7.54 7.24 -14.13
C THR A 181 -8.69 7.39 -15.11
N ALA A 182 -9.16 8.61 -15.30
CA ALA A 182 -10.19 8.87 -16.30
C ALA A 182 -9.57 8.87 -17.70
N TYR A 183 -10.16 8.10 -18.61
CA TYR A 183 -9.78 8.08 -20.03
C TYR A 183 -10.86 8.67 -20.94
N GLN A 184 -12.03 9.01 -20.39
CA GLN A 184 -13.07 9.82 -21.02
C GLN A 184 -13.78 10.69 -19.97
N GLY A 185 -14.30 11.84 -20.40
CA GLY A 185 -14.99 12.83 -19.57
C GLY A 185 -14.08 13.96 -19.09
N ASP A 186 -14.61 14.89 -18.29
CA ASP A 186 -13.90 16.11 -17.88
C ASP A 186 -12.63 15.85 -17.05
N ALA A 187 -12.51 14.67 -16.43
CA ALA A 187 -11.33 14.29 -15.66
C ALA A 187 -10.27 13.55 -16.51
N THR A 188 -10.44 13.49 -17.84
CA THR A 188 -9.53 12.74 -18.72
C THR A 188 -8.06 13.10 -18.48
N GLY A 189 -7.23 12.10 -18.23
CA GLY A 189 -5.80 12.25 -17.98
C GLY A 189 -5.43 12.48 -16.50
N HIS A 190 -6.42 12.62 -15.61
CA HIS A 190 -6.19 12.73 -14.17
C HIS A 190 -6.21 11.36 -13.49
N PHE A 191 -5.58 11.29 -12.30
CA PHE A 191 -5.54 10.12 -11.44
C PHE A 191 -6.29 10.38 -10.13
N GLY A 192 -6.95 9.35 -9.63
CA GLY A 192 -7.62 9.36 -8.34
C GLY A 192 -7.82 7.95 -7.82
N ASP A 193 -8.80 7.78 -6.96
CA ASP A 193 -9.21 6.49 -6.44
C ASP A 193 -10.74 6.35 -6.43
N ALA A 194 -11.23 5.13 -6.29
CA ALA A 194 -12.66 4.83 -6.26
C ALA A 194 -12.98 3.69 -5.29
N ILE A 195 -14.09 3.83 -4.56
CA ILE A 195 -14.61 2.78 -3.67
C ILE A 195 -15.87 2.20 -4.31
N ARG A 196 -15.83 0.88 -4.59
CA ARG A 196 -16.91 0.13 -5.24
C ARG A 196 -17.47 -0.93 -4.30
N TYR A 197 -18.78 -1.12 -4.31
CA TYR A 197 -19.43 -2.22 -3.58
C TYR A 197 -20.10 -3.17 -4.56
N VAL A 198 -19.87 -4.47 -4.38
CA VAL A 198 -20.49 -5.52 -5.18
C VAL A 198 -21.23 -6.44 -4.22
N ASP A 199 -22.53 -6.66 -4.47
CA ASP A 199 -23.31 -7.58 -3.63
C ASP A 199 -22.91 -9.05 -3.86
N THR A 200 -23.45 -9.96 -3.05
CA THR A 200 -23.16 -11.39 -3.16
C THR A 200 -23.68 -12.04 -4.46
N ALA A 201 -24.49 -11.34 -5.25
CA ALA A 201 -24.94 -11.78 -6.57
C ALA A 201 -24.05 -11.26 -7.71
N GLY A 202 -23.01 -10.49 -7.41
CA GLY A 202 -22.10 -9.91 -8.40
C GLY A 202 -22.58 -8.58 -8.97
N LYS A 203 -23.59 -7.93 -8.37
CA LYS A 203 -24.11 -6.65 -8.85
C LYS A 203 -23.35 -5.48 -8.23
N LEU A 204 -22.76 -4.64 -9.07
CA LEU A 204 -22.20 -3.35 -8.66
C LEU A 204 -23.32 -2.47 -8.09
N THR A 205 -23.14 -2.05 -6.85
CA THR A 205 -24.14 -1.31 -6.08
C THR A 205 -23.57 0.03 -5.65
N SER A 206 -24.26 1.10 -6.00
CA SER A 206 -23.95 2.44 -5.48
C SER A 206 -24.62 2.65 -4.13
N ILE A 207 -23.82 2.92 -3.11
CA ILE A 207 -24.27 3.20 -1.74
C ILE A 207 -23.95 4.66 -1.44
N ALA A 208 -24.98 5.47 -1.22
CA ALA A 208 -24.82 6.89 -0.92
C ALA A 208 -23.95 7.09 0.33
N GLY A 209 -22.93 7.94 0.24
CA GLY A 209 -21.97 8.20 1.32
C GLY A 209 -21.00 7.05 1.60
N ALA A 210 -20.84 6.12 0.66
CA ALA A 210 -19.87 5.03 0.76
C ALA A 210 -19.21 4.67 -0.57
N SER A 211 -19.96 4.65 -1.67
CA SER A 211 -19.42 4.49 -3.02
C SER A 211 -18.84 5.81 -3.52
N SER A 212 -17.70 5.75 -4.21
CA SER A 212 -17.12 6.89 -4.90
C SER A 212 -16.62 6.51 -6.29
N SER A 213 -16.69 7.47 -7.22
CA SER A 213 -16.10 7.40 -8.56
C SER A 213 -14.76 8.13 -8.66
N TRP A 214 -14.50 8.99 -7.67
CA TRP A 214 -13.30 9.77 -7.52
C TRP A 214 -13.17 10.19 -6.05
N GLY A 215 -12.10 9.80 -5.38
CA GLY A 215 -11.82 10.25 -4.02
C GLY A 215 -10.57 11.09 -3.92
N CYS A 216 -9.47 10.51 -3.42
CA CYS A 216 -8.23 11.24 -3.19
C CYS A 216 -7.49 11.46 -4.52
N SER A 217 -7.06 12.70 -4.78
CA SER A 217 -6.27 13.03 -5.99
C SER A 217 -4.95 12.30 -5.96
N HIS A 218 -4.59 11.72 -7.11
CA HIS A 218 -3.27 11.13 -7.38
C HIS A 218 -2.78 10.28 -6.20
N ASN A 219 -3.51 9.20 -5.96
CA ASN A 219 -3.35 8.41 -4.77
C ASN A 219 -1.96 7.76 -4.71
N THR A 220 -1.22 8.01 -3.62
CA THR A 220 0.13 7.51 -3.39
C THR A 220 0.16 6.29 -2.45
N GLY A 221 -1.01 5.87 -1.96
CA GLY A 221 -1.24 4.72 -1.10
C GLY A 221 -2.69 4.68 -0.58
N ILE A 222 -3.32 3.51 -0.64
CA ILE A 222 -4.63 3.23 -0.03
C ILE A 222 -4.50 2.16 1.04
N ALA A 223 -5.41 2.18 2.01
CA ALA A 223 -5.64 1.04 2.90
C ALA A 223 -7.14 0.86 3.12
N PHE A 224 -7.59 -0.39 3.16
CA PHE A 224 -9.01 -0.69 3.25
C PHE A 224 -9.27 -1.88 4.17
N GLU A 225 -10.33 -1.83 4.97
CA GLU A 225 -10.66 -2.90 5.89
C GLU A 225 -12.19 -3.03 6.05
N ALA A 226 -12.64 -4.28 6.16
CA ALA A 226 -14.05 -4.59 6.28
C ALA A 226 -14.70 -3.97 7.53
N ALA A 227 -15.98 -3.65 7.41
CA ALA A 227 -16.82 -3.22 8.51
C ALA A 227 -18.17 -3.94 8.48
N ASP A 228 -18.92 -3.86 9.57
CA ASP A 228 -20.23 -4.51 9.71
C ASP A 228 -21.32 -3.89 8.82
N ALA A 229 -21.05 -2.72 8.24
CA ALA A 229 -21.89 -2.01 7.29
C ALA A 229 -21.03 -1.05 6.46
N ALA A 230 -21.48 -0.69 5.26
CA ALA A 230 -20.89 0.42 4.50
C ALA A 230 -21.09 1.78 5.23
N PRO A 231 -20.23 2.79 4.99
CA PRO A 231 -18.93 2.69 4.34
C PRO A 231 -17.96 1.81 5.13
N PHE A 232 -17.07 1.10 4.46
CA PHE A 232 -15.98 0.35 5.10
C PHE A 232 -14.82 1.28 5.46
N ALA A 233 -13.95 0.83 6.37
CA ALA A 233 -12.85 1.65 6.86
C ALA A 233 -11.85 1.86 5.71
N SER A 234 -11.56 3.11 5.40
CA SER A 234 -10.71 3.51 4.28
C SER A 234 -9.78 4.65 4.68
N ILE A 235 -8.54 4.56 4.19
CA ILE A 235 -7.50 5.56 4.37
C ILE A 235 -6.84 5.80 3.01
N CYS A 236 -6.53 7.06 2.72
CA CYS A 236 -5.78 7.44 1.52
C CYS A 236 -4.62 8.36 1.86
N ALA A 237 -3.51 8.17 1.15
CA ALA A 237 -2.43 9.13 1.05
C ALA A 237 -2.53 9.82 -0.31
N GLU A 238 -2.43 11.15 -0.30
CA GLU A 238 -2.71 11.97 -1.46
C GLU A 238 -1.54 12.92 -1.80
N ASP A 239 -1.54 13.47 -3.00
CA ASP A 239 -0.43 14.22 -3.57
C ASP A 239 -0.31 15.69 -3.14
N GLN A 240 -1.16 16.14 -2.22
CA GLN A 240 -1.19 17.48 -1.63
C GLN A 240 -0.58 17.57 -0.23
N GLY A 241 -0.16 16.44 0.35
CA GLY A 241 0.63 16.43 1.58
C GLY A 241 -0.08 15.93 2.83
N ALA A 242 -1.06 15.03 2.70
CA ALA A 242 -1.76 14.47 3.83
C ALA A 242 -2.13 12.98 3.66
N ILE A 243 -2.33 12.34 4.80
CA ILE A 243 -2.99 11.04 4.92
C ILE A 243 -4.33 11.26 5.61
N TRP A 244 -5.42 10.81 5.01
CA TRP A 244 -6.78 11.06 5.45
C TRP A 244 -7.47 9.77 5.89
N LEU A 245 -8.24 9.84 6.98
CA LEU A 245 -9.27 8.87 7.25
C LEU A 245 -10.45 9.14 6.30
N ASN A 246 -10.50 8.36 5.23
CA ASN A 246 -11.33 8.60 4.06
C ASN A 246 -12.75 8.00 4.14
N THR A 247 -13.13 7.47 5.30
CA THR A 247 -14.32 6.61 5.43
C THR A 247 -15.64 7.35 5.22
N LYS A 248 -15.75 8.62 5.66
CA LYS A 248 -17.02 9.36 5.62
C LYS A 248 -17.24 10.16 4.34
N SER A 249 -16.22 10.85 3.84
CA SER A 249 -16.37 11.71 2.66
C SER A 249 -15.93 11.05 1.36
N GLN A 250 -15.20 9.93 1.43
CA GLN A 250 -14.60 9.27 0.29
C GLN A 250 -13.74 10.21 -0.58
N GLY A 251 -13.12 11.26 -0.01
CA GLY A 251 -12.09 12.08 -0.66
C GLY A 251 -11.14 12.76 0.33
N MET A 252 -10.50 13.85 -0.07
CA MET A 252 -9.51 14.59 0.73
C MET A 252 -10.00 15.99 1.15
N THR A 253 -11.14 16.06 1.85
CA THR A 253 -11.73 17.34 2.26
C THR A 253 -11.31 17.73 3.67
N ASN A 254 -11.33 19.03 3.99
CA ASN A 254 -11.08 19.52 5.36
C ASN A 254 -12.14 19.09 6.39
N ASP A 255 -13.25 18.49 5.97
CA ASP A 255 -14.24 17.89 6.85
C ASP A 255 -13.83 16.47 7.30
N ASN A 256 -12.80 15.88 6.67
CA ASN A 256 -12.23 14.61 7.09
C ASN A 256 -11.23 14.76 8.24
N VAL A 257 -10.95 13.62 8.86
CA VAL A 257 -9.92 13.51 9.88
C VAL A 257 -8.57 13.34 9.20
N LYS A 258 -7.69 14.32 9.39
CA LYS A 258 -6.30 14.25 8.91
C LYS A 258 -5.45 13.39 9.85
N ILE A 259 -4.93 12.28 9.38
CA ILE A 259 -4.09 11.36 10.17
C ILE A 259 -2.65 11.90 10.25
N SER A 260 -2.07 12.25 9.10
CA SER A 260 -0.69 12.72 8.98
C SER A 260 -0.60 13.89 8.01
N ASN A 261 0.36 14.78 8.25
CA ASN A 261 0.89 15.66 7.20
C ASN A 261 2.11 14.95 6.60
N GLU A 262 2.26 15.01 5.28
CA GLU A 262 3.36 14.40 4.55
C GLU A 262 4.00 15.43 3.63
N HIS A 263 5.30 15.25 3.37
CA HIS A 263 5.97 15.99 2.32
C HIS A 263 5.76 15.26 0.99
N VAL A 264 5.36 15.99 -0.04
CA VAL A 264 4.99 15.44 -1.35
C VAL A 264 5.72 16.14 -2.48
N ILE A 265 6.10 15.37 -3.50
CA ILE A 265 6.67 15.86 -4.76
C ILE A 265 6.14 15.01 -5.91
N ASN A 266 5.56 15.64 -6.93
CA ASN A 266 5.15 15.01 -8.20
C ASN A 266 4.35 13.70 -8.02
N GLY A 267 3.37 13.67 -7.11
CA GLY A 267 2.59 12.45 -6.86
C GLY A 267 3.32 11.36 -6.05
N GLY A 268 4.40 11.71 -5.34
CA GLY A 268 5.05 10.85 -4.35
C GLY A 268 4.85 11.36 -2.93
N ALA A 269 4.54 10.46 -1.99
CA ALA A 269 4.36 10.76 -0.56
C ALA A 269 5.01 9.68 0.33
N ASN A 270 6.34 9.57 0.27
CA ASN A 270 7.17 8.66 1.08
C ASN A 270 6.90 7.15 0.89
N GLU A 271 6.03 6.78 -0.04
CA GLU A 271 5.52 5.41 -0.21
C GLU A 271 4.87 4.89 1.08
N ALA A 272 4.07 5.73 1.74
CA ALA A 272 3.49 5.48 3.06
C ALA A 272 2.83 4.10 3.20
N MET A 273 2.12 3.66 2.15
CA MET A 273 1.54 2.32 2.02
C MET A 273 2.14 1.59 0.82
N GLY A 274 3.47 1.48 0.72
CA GLY A 274 4.16 0.69 -0.32
C GLY A 274 4.28 1.35 -1.71
N GLY A 275 3.78 2.57 -1.88
CA GLY A 275 3.91 3.37 -3.10
C GLY A 275 3.03 2.90 -4.25
N MET A 276 3.41 3.22 -5.49
CA MET A 276 2.66 2.88 -6.71
C MET A 276 2.79 1.39 -7.04
N SER A 277 2.05 0.59 -6.28
CA SER A 277 1.76 -0.84 -6.33
C SER A 277 1.00 -1.25 -5.06
N GLY A 278 0.99 -0.40 -4.03
CA GLY A 278 0.36 -0.66 -2.72
C GLY A 278 1.16 -1.67 -1.88
N SER A 279 1.16 -1.47 -0.57
CA SER A 279 1.36 -2.53 0.41
C SER A 279 -0.02 -3.04 0.81
N TYR A 280 -0.10 -4.33 1.10
CA TYR A 280 -1.28 -4.91 1.69
C TYR A 280 -1.27 -4.75 3.21
N SER A 281 -2.39 -4.98 3.88
CA SER A 281 -2.45 -5.06 5.34
C SER A 281 -1.86 -3.82 6.06
N ASN A 282 -2.13 -2.61 5.56
CA ASN A 282 -1.74 -1.38 6.29
C ASN A 282 -2.76 -0.98 7.34
N LEU A 283 -4.03 -1.34 7.15
CA LEU A 283 -5.15 -1.08 8.05
C LEU A 283 -5.77 -2.41 8.46
N ALA A 284 -5.92 -2.66 9.77
CA ALA A 284 -6.48 -3.90 10.29
C ALA A 284 -7.50 -3.64 11.40
N ARG A 285 -8.63 -4.35 11.35
CA ARG A 285 -9.62 -4.33 12.44
C ARG A 285 -9.16 -5.22 13.58
N PHE A 286 -9.33 -4.79 14.83
CA PHE A 286 -9.13 -5.65 15.99
C PHE A 286 -10.23 -6.72 16.04
N ILE A 287 -9.84 -7.99 16.18
CA ILE A 287 -10.77 -9.12 16.08
C ILE A 287 -11.78 -9.06 17.22
N GLY A 288 -13.07 -9.03 16.87
CA GLY A 288 -14.17 -8.93 17.83
C GLY A 288 -14.37 -7.53 18.43
N ALA A 289 -13.76 -6.50 17.86
CA ALA A 289 -13.93 -5.11 18.23
C ALA A 289 -14.27 -4.23 17.02
N ASP A 290 -14.73 -3.01 17.27
CA ASP A 290 -14.95 -1.99 16.23
C ASP A 290 -13.72 -1.12 15.99
N SER A 291 -12.66 -1.30 16.77
CA SER A 291 -11.44 -0.53 16.65
C SER A 291 -10.51 -1.03 15.54
N TYR A 292 -9.67 -0.14 15.04
CA TYR A 292 -8.72 -0.41 13.96
C TYR A 292 -7.32 0.10 14.31
N ILE A 293 -6.30 -0.51 13.69
CA ILE A 293 -4.92 -0.03 13.69
C ILE A 293 -4.47 0.21 12.25
N PHE A 294 -3.82 1.35 12.01
CA PHE A 294 -3.17 1.68 10.75
C PHE A 294 -1.67 1.85 10.97
N SER A 295 -0.85 1.33 10.05
CA SER A 295 0.60 1.45 10.06
C SER A 295 1.11 1.93 8.70
N TRP A 296 2.06 2.88 8.72
CA TRP A 296 2.69 3.44 7.52
C TRP A 296 4.14 3.84 7.79
N VAL A 297 4.86 4.18 6.72
CA VAL A 297 6.20 4.80 6.81
C VAL A 297 6.13 6.29 6.49
N SER A 298 6.86 7.10 7.24
CA SER A 298 6.86 8.56 7.07
C SER A 298 8.19 9.17 7.48
N ARG A 299 8.57 10.26 6.82
CA ARG A 299 9.70 11.13 7.21
C ARG A 299 9.30 12.17 8.26
N GLY A 300 8.04 12.18 8.68
CA GLY A 300 7.46 13.20 9.54
C GLY A 300 7.34 14.55 8.85
N ALA A 301 6.59 15.44 9.49
CA ALA A 301 6.26 16.76 8.96
C ALA A 301 6.63 17.87 9.94
N MET A 302 7.30 18.89 9.41
CA MET A 302 7.62 20.13 10.10
C MET A 302 7.38 21.34 9.17
N ASP A 303 7.39 22.53 9.76
CA ASP A 303 7.26 23.81 9.04
C ASP A 303 6.04 23.84 8.10
N LEU A 304 4.84 23.71 8.64
CA LEU A 304 3.62 23.73 7.83
C LEU A 304 3.44 25.08 7.14
N THR A 305 3.20 25.05 5.84
CA THR A 305 2.83 26.22 5.04
C THR A 305 1.49 25.99 4.37
N GLU A 306 0.81 27.06 3.98
CA GLU A 306 -0.45 26.94 3.24
C GLU A 306 -0.20 26.25 1.89
N ASN A 307 -1.07 25.30 1.54
CA ASN A 307 -1.16 24.81 0.17
C ASN A 307 -1.98 25.83 -0.64
N SER A 308 -1.30 26.76 -1.30
CA SER A 308 -1.97 27.84 -2.04
C SER A 308 -2.81 27.37 -3.24
N TRP A 309 -2.60 26.14 -3.73
CA TRP A 309 -3.38 25.58 -4.82
C TRP A 309 -4.76 25.11 -4.34
N MET A 310 -4.79 24.41 -3.21
CA MET A 310 -6.03 23.94 -2.57
C MET A 310 -6.73 25.03 -1.73
N GLY A 311 -5.96 26.03 -1.28
CA GLY A 311 -6.44 27.16 -0.48
C GLY A 311 -6.52 26.88 1.01
N SER A 312 -7.34 27.67 1.71
CA SER A 312 -7.38 27.70 3.17
C SER A 312 -7.76 26.34 3.78
N GLY A 313 -7.05 25.96 4.85
CA GLY A 313 -7.22 24.70 5.56
C GLY A 313 -6.38 23.54 5.02
N TYR A 314 -5.76 23.70 3.84
CA TYR A 314 -4.80 22.74 3.29
C TYR A 314 -3.37 23.20 3.54
N THR A 315 -2.48 22.25 3.84
CA THR A 315 -1.10 22.54 4.24
C THR A 315 -0.12 21.67 3.48
N THR A 316 1.01 22.26 3.12
CA THR A 316 2.22 21.53 2.73
C THR A 316 3.19 21.48 3.91
N SER A 317 4.10 20.52 3.90
CA SER A 317 5.10 20.34 4.97
C SER A 317 6.49 20.10 4.41
N LYS A 318 7.52 20.29 5.25
CA LYS A 318 8.85 19.75 5.02
C LYS A 318 9.04 18.45 5.78
N ASN A 319 9.92 17.60 5.25
CA ASN A 319 10.40 16.43 5.95
C ASN A 319 11.05 16.79 7.30
N ARG A 320 10.67 16.07 8.37
CA ARG A 320 11.32 16.17 9.68
C ARG A 320 12.65 15.41 9.70
N THR A 321 12.68 14.22 9.10
CA THR A 321 13.85 13.35 9.00
C THR A 321 14.18 13.05 7.55
N ASN A 322 15.44 12.71 7.27
CA ASN A 322 15.83 12.30 5.92
C ASN A 322 15.39 10.87 5.60
N ASN A 323 15.48 9.97 6.58
CA ASN A 323 15.01 8.59 6.51
C ASN A 323 13.55 8.49 6.99
N ARG A 324 12.83 7.47 6.53
CA ARG A 324 11.48 7.16 7.00
C ARG A 324 11.51 6.37 8.30
N ASN A 325 10.51 6.58 9.13
CA ASN A 325 10.22 5.84 10.36
C ASN A 325 8.82 5.22 10.25
N VAL A 326 8.56 4.18 11.03
CA VAL A 326 7.23 3.56 11.13
C VAL A 326 6.39 4.34 12.11
N ALA A 327 5.15 4.63 11.70
CA ALA A 327 4.13 5.27 12.52
C ALA A 327 2.88 4.40 12.59
N ILE A 328 2.12 4.56 13.66
CA ILE A 328 0.79 3.98 13.78
C ILE A 328 -0.28 5.00 14.17
N ALA A 329 -1.51 4.70 13.81
CA ALA A 329 -2.71 5.39 14.24
C ALA A 329 -3.74 4.35 14.70
N LEU A 330 -4.52 4.71 15.70
CA LEU A 330 -5.61 3.89 16.20
C LEU A 330 -6.93 4.56 15.94
N PHE A 331 -7.97 3.76 15.70
CA PHE A 331 -9.32 4.23 15.53
C PHE A 331 -10.24 3.47 16.48
N SER A 332 -11.15 4.20 17.12
CA SER A 332 -12.14 3.60 18.05
C SER A 332 -13.30 2.95 17.31
N ASP A 333 -13.59 3.48 16.12
CA ASP A 333 -14.47 2.93 15.10
C ASP A 333 -13.92 3.33 13.73
N LYS A 334 -14.52 2.82 12.64
CA LYS A 334 -14.10 3.11 11.26
C LYS A 334 -14.07 4.59 10.87
N ASN A 335 -14.61 5.51 11.67
CA ASN A 335 -14.69 6.95 11.40
C ASN A 335 -13.96 7.84 12.41
N THR A 336 -13.40 7.27 13.49
CA THR A 336 -12.99 8.06 14.65
C THR A 336 -11.56 7.74 15.06
N LEU A 337 -10.63 8.64 14.72
CA LEU A 337 -9.24 8.60 15.19
C LEU A 337 -9.17 8.70 16.73
N VAL A 338 -8.35 7.86 17.35
CA VAL A 338 -8.04 7.94 18.77
C VAL A 338 -6.94 8.97 18.95
N GLY A 339 -7.30 10.09 19.60
CA GLY A 339 -6.40 11.22 19.80
C GLY A 339 -6.71 12.40 18.86
N SER A 340 -5.79 13.35 18.80
CA SER A 340 -5.92 14.52 17.94
C SER A 340 -5.61 14.19 16.49
N GLN A 341 -6.32 14.82 15.56
CA GLN A 341 -5.93 14.84 14.15
C GLN A 341 -4.70 15.73 13.92
N ALA A 342 -4.02 15.54 12.80
CA ALA A 342 -2.91 16.38 12.37
C ALA A 342 -3.37 17.83 12.19
N THR A 343 -2.53 18.78 12.59
CA THR A 343 -2.82 20.21 12.45
C THR A 343 -2.85 20.64 10.97
N SER A 344 -3.79 21.51 10.64
CA SER A 344 -3.92 22.19 9.33
C SER A 344 -3.57 23.68 9.41
N VAL A 345 -2.90 24.11 10.49
CA VAL A 345 -2.58 25.52 10.72
C VAL A 345 -1.24 25.86 10.09
N ALA A 346 -1.26 26.64 9.01
CA ALA A 346 -0.05 27.20 8.41
C ALA A 346 0.74 28.05 9.43
N GLY A 347 2.07 27.96 9.38
CA GLY A 347 2.99 28.54 10.36
C GLY A 347 3.28 27.64 11.56
N THR A 348 2.64 26.47 11.67
CA THR A 348 2.97 25.49 12.73
C THR A 348 4.33 24.87 12.46
N ALA A 349 5.26 24.97 13.41
CA ALA A 349 6.59 24.37 13.29
C ALA A 349 6.57 22.83 13.40
N ASP A 350 5.69 22.29 14.24
CA ASP A 350 5.55 20.87 14.53
C ASP A 350 4.29 20.29 13.89
N GLY A 351 4.42 19.63 12.74
CA GLY A 351 3.30 19.17 11.92
C GLY A 351 2.77 17.78 12.25
N ASP A 352 3.42 17.06 13.18
CA ASP A 352 3.21 15.63 13.40
C ASP A 352 3.25 15.21 14.89
N SER A 353 3.12 16.17 15.81
CA SER A 353 3.13 15.92 17.26
C SER A 353 2.15 14.86 17.77
N GLN A 354 1.07 14.60 17.01
CA GLN A 354 0.05 13.59 17.33
C GLN A 354 0.43 12.17 16.90
N ILE A 355 1.45 12.00 16.03
CA ILE A 355 1.81 10.69 15.47
C ILE A 355 2.41 9.80 16.55
N ASN A 356 1.94 8.55 16.62
CA ASN A 356 2.54 7.53 17.45
C ASN A 356 3.67 6.81 16.69
N TRP A 357 4.92 7.22 16.97
CA TRP A 357 6.10 6.69 16.30
C TRP A 357 6.54 5.33 16.86
N MET A 358 6.58 4.33 15.98
CA MET A 358 7.06 2.99 16.27
C MET A 358 8.58 2.89 16.20
N THR A 359 9.20 3.64 15.29
CA THR A 359 10.66 3.72 15.19
C THR A 359 11.13 5.17 15.23
N SER A 360 12.42 5.32 15.55
CA SER A 360 13.16 6.57 15.49
C SER A 360 14.62 6.20 15.29
N GLY A 361 15.36 6.96 14.50
CA GLY A 361 16.80 6.74 14.33
C GLY A 361 17.28 7.08 12.94
N SER A 362 18.44 6.52 12.57
CA SER A 362 19.10 6.78 11.29
C SER A 362 18.83 5.73 10.21
N ASN A 363 18.17 4.61 10.55
CA ASN A 363 17.79 3.59 9.57
C ASN A 363 16.54 4.05 8.83
N ASP A 364 16.46 3.78 7.53
CA ASP A 364 15.21 3.95 6.78
C ASP A 364 14.31 2.74 7.02
N CYS A 365 13.02 3.00 7.24
CA CYS A 365 12.00 1.98 7.34
C CYS A 365 11.18 1.95 6.05
N SER A 366 10.91 0.75 5.54
CA SER A 366 10.04 0.53 4.37
C SER A 366 9.03 -0.57 4.66
N ASN A 367 8.04 -0.70 3.77
CA ASN A 367 7.16 -1.86 3.70
C ASN A 367 6.45 -2.19 5.03
N ALA A 368 5.88 -1.16 5.67
CA ALA A 368 5.20 -1.33 6.95
C ALA A 368 3.84 -2.01 6.78
N HIS A 369 3.49 -2.92 7.69
CA HIS A 369 2.20 -3.62 7.73
C HIS A 369 1.66 -3.70 9.16
N ALA A 370 0.36 -3.94 9.30
CA ALA A 370 -0.35 -4.20 10.54
C ALA A 370 -1.35 -5.36 10.36
N ALA A 371 -1.43 -6.24 11.35
CA ALA A 371 -2.45 -7.28 11.46
C ALA A 371 -2.79 -7.53 12.94
N THR A 372 -3.96 -8.08 13.24
CA THR A 372 -4.44 -8.22 14.63
C THR A 372 -4.51 -9.67 15.06
N PHE A 373 -3.99 -9.99 16.25
CA PHE A 373 -4.08 -11.34 16.82
C PHE A 373 -5.45 -11.58 17.46
N ASP A 374 -5.95 -10.55 18.13
CA ASP A 374 -7.18 -10.57 18.91
C ASP A 374 -7.72 -9.13 19.08
N SER A 375 -8.73 -8.94 19.92
CA SER A 375 -9.31 -7.62 20.24
C SER A 375 -8.34 -6.61 20.89
N SER A 376 -7.18 -7.08 21.37
CA SER A 376 -6.30 -6.33 22.26
C SER A 376 -4.86 -6.19 21.77
N LYS A 377 -4.43 -7.02 20.81
CA LYS A 377 -3.05 -7.06 20.31
C LYS A 377 -3.00 -7.07 18.80
N ALA A 378 -2.04 -6.31 18.28
CA ALA A 378 -1.66 -6.27 16.89
C ALA A 378 -0.17 -6.62 16.71
N LEU A 379 0.18 -7.01 15.50
CA LEU A 379 1.52 -7.15 14.99
C LEU A 379 1.76 -6.01 14.00
N VAL A 380 2.83 -5.25 14.22
CA VAL A 380 3.34 -4.27 13.26
C VAL A 380 4.67 -4.78 12.73
N THR A 381 4.86 -4.75 11.41
CA THR A 381 6.08 -5.21 10.75
C THR A 381 6.64 -4.13 9.84
N TRP A 382 7.95 -4.15 9.60
CA TRP A 382 8.62 -3.27 8.62
C TRP A 382 9.97 -3.87 8.21
N GLU A 383 10.56 -3.35 7.15
CA GLU A 383 11.93 -3.65 6.76
C GLU A 383 12.84 -2.47 7.08
N GLU A 384 14.07 -2.74 7.52
CA GLU A 384 15.06 -1.70 7.79
C GLU A 384 16.17 -1.68 6.75
N ILE A 385 16.60 -0.47 6.40
CA ILE A 385 17.78 -0.18 5.61
C ILE A 385 18.77 0.57 6.50
N SER A 386 19.93 -0.02 6.73
CA SER A 386 21.04 0.62 7.40
C SER A 386 21.90 1.44 6.43
N SER A 387 22.47 2.54 6.95
CA SER A 387 23.23 3.52 6.16
C SER A 387 22.47 4.02 4.92
N PRO A 388 21.21 4.48 5.06
CA PRO A 388 20.36 4.78 3.93
C PRO A 388 20.87 5.98 3.13
N THR A 389 20.78 5.86 1.80
CA THR A 389 20.91 6.97 0.85
C THR A 389 19.53 7.28 0.30
N CYS A 390 19.00 8.45 0.66
CA CYS A 390 17.68 8.91 0.26
C CYS A 390 17.83 10.01 -0.80
N ALA A 391 18.06 9.62 -2.05
CA ALA A 391 18.34 10.57 -3.13
C ALA A 391 17.10 11.39 -3.55
N PHE A 392 15.91 10.86 -3.27
CA PHE A 392 14.63 11.47 -3.61
C PHE A 392 13.91 11.94 -2.35
N ASP A 393 13.42 13.18 -2.35
CA ASP A 393 12.91 13.83 -1.12
C ASP A 393 11.54 13.29 -0.67
N ALA A 394 10.75 12.69 -1.56
CA ALA A 394 9.42 12.14 -1.24
C ALA A 394 9.26 10.66 -1.63
N MET A 395 10.37 9.91 -1.80
CA MET A 395 10.36 8.50 -2.23
C MET A 395 11.24 7.63 -1.33
N GLY A 396 11.35 6.34 -1.65
CA GLY A 396 12.17 5.40 -0.90
C GLY A 396 13.67 5.69 -0.89
N CYS A 397 14.35 5.09 0.10
CA CYS A 397 15.81 5.11 0.23
C CYS A 397 16.41 3.78 -0.19
N GLN A 398 17.72 3.77 -0.46
CA GLN A 398 18.49 2.55 -0.72
C GLN A 398 19.61 2.38 0.30
N GLY A 399 20.09 1.16 0.50
CA GLY A 399 21.21 0.86 1.39
C GLY A 399 21.26 -0.62 1.76
N THR A 400 21.92 -0.94 2.87
CA THR A 400 22.07 -2.33 3.29
C THR A 400 20.85 -2.79 4.07
N PHE A 401 20.13 -3.79 3.56
CA PHE A 401 19.05 -4.45 4.28
C PHE A 401 19.53 -4.91 5.66
N ALA A 402 18.79 -4.51 6.69
CA ALA A 402 19.12 -4.69 8.11
C ALA A 402 18.08 -5.54 8.85
N GLY A 403 17.34 -6.36 8.10
CA GLY A 403 16.36 -7.31 8.60
C GLY A 403 14.93 -6.77 8.56
N THR A 404 14.00 -7.71 8.53
CA THR A 404 12.57 -7.48 8.74
C THR A 404 12.30 -7.52 10.24
N LYS A 405 11.55 -6.53 10.71
CA LYS A 405 11.25 -6.29 12.12
C LYS A 405 9.80 -6.60 12.43
N PHE A 406 9.55 -7.05 13.65
CA PHE A 406 8.24 -7.44 14.16
C PHE A 406 8.07 -6.89 15.56
N GLN A 407 7.03 -6.10 15.78
CA GLN A 407 6.70 -5.52 17.08
C GLN A 407 5.24 -5.80 17.40
N MET A 408 4.99 -6.40 18.58
CA MET A 408 3.63 -6.48 19.10
C MET A 408 3.21 -5.12 19.66
N VAL A 409 1.96 -4.74 19.41
CA VAL A 409 1.37 -3.46 19.83
C VAL A 409 0.03 -3.73 20.50
N GLY A 410 -0.23 -3.07 21.63
CA GLY A 410 -1.54 -3.12 22.28
C GLY A 410 -2.59 -2.30 21.53
N SER A 411 -3.86 -2.59 21.78
CA SER A 411 -5.00 -1.78 21.31
C SER A 411 -5.01 -0.34 21.86
N ASP A 412 -4.12 -0.03 22.83
CA ASP A 412 -3.84 1.32 23.32
C ASP A 412 -2.65 1.99 22.60
N GLY A 413 -2.06 1.32 21.61
CA GLY A 413 -0.99 1.83 20.76
C GLY A 413 0.40 1.69 21.39
N LYS A 414 0.51 1.04 22.56
CA LYS A 414 1.80 0.84 23.22
C LYS A 414 2.52 -0.39 22.70
N LYS A 415 3.84 -0.27 22.56
CA LYS A 415 4.74 -1.39 22.25
C LYS A 415 4.68 -2.43 23.37
N ILE A 416 4.55 -3.70 23.01
CA ILE A 416 4.58 -4.85 23.92
C ILE A 416 5.84 -5.67 23.65
N GLY A 417 6.76 -5.67 24.61
CA GLY A 417 8.02 -6.39 24.49
C GLY A 417 9.01 -5.75 23.50
N GLU A 418 10.10 -6.47 23.25
CA GLU A 418 11.17 -6.05 22.34
C GLU A 418 10.84 -6.36 20.88
N VAL A 419 11.48 -5.62 19.98
CA VAL A 419 11.42 -5.88 18.53
C VAL A 419 12.11 -7.20 18.22
N LEU A 420 11.41 -8.09 17.53
CA LEU A 420 11.99 -9.29 16.91
C LEU A 420 12.51 -8.95 15.51
N SER A 421 13.65 -9.52 15.10
CA SER A 421 14.25 -9.32 13.78
C SER A 421 14.49 -10.65 13.07
N SER A 422 14.30 -10.68 11.75
CA SER A 422 14.67 -11.81 10.88
C SER A 422 15.34 -11.30 9.61
N ASP A 423 16.41 -11.95 9.18
CA ASP A 423 17.17 -11.54 7.97
C ASP A 423 16.77 -12.33 6.71
N ASP A 424 15.87 -13.30 6.86
CA ASP A 424 15.52 -14.33 5.89
C ASP A 424 13.99 -14.57 5.83
N THR A 425 13.20 -13.67 6.41
CA THR A 425 11.74 -13.74 6.43
C THR A 425 11.19 -12.36 6.19
N TYR A 426 10.57 -12.18 5.04
CA TYR A 426 10.07 -10.89 4.54
C TYR A 426 8.55 -10.85 4.62
N VAL A 427 7.96 -9.67 4.45
CA VAL A 427 6.49 -9.50 4.36
C VAL A 427 6.16 -8.95 2.98
N ALA A 428 5.78 -9.82 2.06
CA ALA A 428 5.54 -9.48 0.65
C ALA A 428 4.05 -9.50 0.24
N GLY A 429 3.20 -10.08 1.08
CA GLY A 429 1.78 -10.29 0.81
C GLY A 429 0.92 -10.04 2.04
N ASP A 430 -0.37 -10.34 1.92
CA ASP A 430 -1.35 -10.15 2.99
C ASP A 430 -0.94 -10.91 4.26
N MET A 431 -1.06 -10.22 5.39
CA MET A 431 -1.01 -10.81 6.72
C MET A 431 -2.42 -11.20 7.15
N VAL A 432 -2.68 -12.50 7.27
CA VAL A 432 -3.99 -13.03 7.65
C VAL A 432 -3.96 -13.65 9.04
N THR A 433 -5.00 -13.42 9.82
CA THR A 433 -5.17 -14.14 11.09
C THR A 433 -5.87 -15.47 10.83
N MET A 434 -5.15 -16.56 11.11
CA MET A 434 -5.62 -17.93 10.99
C MET A 434 -6.68 -18.24 12.06
N SER A 435 -7.44 -19.32 11.85
CA SER A 435 -8.46 -19.78 12.81
C SER A 435 -7.89 -20.18 14.18
N ASP A 436 -6.59 -20.47 14.26
CA ASP A 436 -5.86 -20.75 15.50
C ASP A 436 -5.27 -19.49 16.18
N GLY A 437 -5.52 -18.30 15.62
CA GLY A 437 -5.07 -17.01 16.15
C GLY A 437 -3.64 -16.62 15.76
N ARG A 438 -2.92 -17.44 14.98
CA ARG A 438 -1.64 -17.02 14.40
C ARG A 438 -1.86 -16.03 13.27
N ILE A 439 -0.94 -15.10 13.08
CA ILE A 439 -0.91 -14.24 11.90
C ILE A 439 0.07 -14.84 10.91
N CYS A 440 -0.35 -15.19 9.70
CA CYS A 440 0.48 -15.82 8.69
C CYS A 440 0.50 -15.02 7.38
N TRP A 441 1.59 -15.11 6.62
CA TRP A 441 1.75 -14.42 5.34
C TRP A 441 2.68 -15.20 4.39
N PRO A 442 2.50 -15.05 3.07
CA PRO A 442 3.42 -15.61 2.07
C PRO A 442 4.68 -14.74 1.90
N TYR A 443 5.79 -15.38 1.56
CA TYR A 443 7.01 -14.71 1.13
C TYR A 443 7.85 -15.61 0.23
N VAL A 444 8.74 -15.03 -0.57
CA VAL A 444 9.74 -15.81 -1.32
C VAL A 444 11.03 -15.87 -0.52
N SER A 445 11.55 -17.09 -0.33
CA SER A 445 12.87 -17.30 0.25
C SER A 445 13.94 -16.87 -0.76
N MET A 446 14.46 -15.66 -0.57
CA MET A 446 15.46 -15.06 -1.45
C MET A 446 16.48 -14.24 -0.67
N THR A 447 17.54 -13.80 -1.33
CA THR A 447 18.40 -12.73 -0.79
C THR A 447 17.78 -11.39 -1.14
N TRP A 448 17.21 -10.71 -0.15
CA TRP A 448 16.62 -9.39 -0.36
C TRP A 448 17.70 -8.31 -0.40
N LYS A 449 17.64 -7.47 -1.43
CA LYS A 449 18.61 -6.38 -1.66
C LYS A 449 17.86 -5.08 -1.83
N LEU A 450 18.32 -4.07 -1.11
CA LEU A 450 17.79 -2.70 -1.13
C LEU A 450 18.90 -1.69 -1.47
N ASP A 451 20.06 -2.14 -1.95
CA ASP A 451 21.25 -1.32 -2.18
C ASP A 451 21.28 -0.63 -3.56
N GLY A 452 20.22 -0.79 -4.34
CA GLY A 452 19.99 -0.11 -5.62
C GLY A 452 18.89 -0.79 -6.44
N PRO A 453 18.68 -0.36 -7.70
CA PRO A 453 17.73 -1.00 -8.61
C PRO A 453 18.06 -2.47 -8.87
N VAL A 454 17.06 -3.34 -8.75
CA VAL A 454 17.19 -4.79 -8.98
C VAL A 454 15.91 -5.30 -9.62
N THR A 455 16.06 -6.11 -10.68
CA THR A 455 14.97 -6.92 -11.23
C THR A 455 14.94 -8.29 -10.59
N GLY A 456 13.73 -8.78 -10.28
CA GLY A 456 13.56 -10.09 -9.69
C GLY A 456 13.75 -11.22 -10.71
N SER A 457 14.20 -12.36 -10.20
CA SER A 457 14.30 -13.60 -10.99
C SER A 457 13.06 -14.47 -10.75
N PRO A 458 12.48 -15.09 -11.79
CA PRO A 458 11.34 -15.96 -11.61
C PRO A 458 11.61 -17.13 -10.65
N VAL A 459 10.64 -17.44 -9.79
CA VAL A 459 10.65 -18.56 -8.84
C VAL A 459 9.42 -19.45 -9.04
N THR A 460 9.48 -20.68 -8.56
CA THR A 460 8.36 -21.66 -8.59
C THR A 460 7.99 -22.16 -7.19
N LYS A 461 8.57 -21.55 -6.16
CA LYS A 461 8.38 -21.89 -4.75
C LYS A 461 7.93 -20.67 -3.97
N MET A 462 6.98 -20.89 -3.08
CA MET A 462 6.51 -19.89 -2.12
C MET A 462 6.69 -20.45 -0.71
N SER A 463 7.18 -19.60 0.19
CA SER A 463 7.31 -19.86 1.62
C SER A 463 6.17 -19.18 2.38
N PHE A 464 5.93 -19.61 3.61
CA PHE A 464 4.98 -18.98 4.52
C PHE A 464 5.64 -18.77 5.87
N ALA A 465 5.32 -17.67 6.53
CA ALA A 465 5.70 -17.43 7.91
C ALA A 465 4.45 -17.20 8.75
N CYS A 466 4.52 -17.59 10.01
CA CYS A 466 3.45 -17.42 10.98
C CYS A 466 4.00 -16.85 12.28
N MET A 467 3.37 -15.81 12.78
CA MET A 467 3.64 -15.25 14.09
C MET A 467 2.57 -15.72 15.08
N THR A 468 3.00 -16.17 16.26
CA THR A 468 2.12 -16.43 17.40
C THR A 468 2.12 -15.24 18.37
N GLY A 469 0.95 -14.89 18.91
CA GLY A 469 0.79 -13.81 19.91
C GLY A 469 1.30 -14.14 21.32
N GLY A 470 2.22 -15.11 21.45
CA GLY A 470 2.94 -15.47 22.67
C GLY A 470 2.15 -16.26 23.74
N ALA A 471 0.95 -16.74 23.45
CA ALA A 471 0.36 -17.85 24.22
C ALA A 471 0.77 -19.16 23.53
N GLY A 472 1.71 -19.90 24.13
CA GLY A 472 2.12 -21.21 23.63
C GLY A 472 0.92 -22.15 23.48
N SER A 473 1.04 -23.09 22.55
CA SER A 473 0.09 -24.18 22.28
C SER A 473 -0.52 -24.77 23.55
N GLY A 474 -1.75 -24.34 23.87
CA GLY A 474 -2.39 -24.67 25.12
C GLY A 474 -3.90 -24.50 25.04
N THR A 475 -4.56 -25.59 24.60
CA THR A 475 -6.02 -25.83 24.66
C THR A 475 -6.90 -24.85 23.88
N ALA A 476 -7.56 -25.39 22.85
CA ALA A 476 -8.65 -24.76 22.13
C ALA A 476 -9.68 -24.19 23.11
N SER A 477 -9.68 -22.87 23.26
CA SER A 477 -10.76 -22.13 23.89
C SER A 477 -11.51 -21.42 22.78
N SER A 478 -12.71 -21.94 22.50
CA SER A 478 -13.80 -21.36 21.68
C SER A 478 -13.41 -20.64 20.39
N ALA A 479 -13.84 -21.20 19.26
CA ALA A 479 -13.90 -20.54 17.97
C ALA A 479 -14.22 -19.04 18.11
N ALA A 480 -13.40 -18.20 17.48
CA ALA A 480 -13.78 -16.81 17.21
C ALA A 480 -15.17 -16.83 16.58
N PRO A 481 -16.08 -15.91 16.95
CA PRO A 481 -17.35 -15.83 16.25
C PRO A 481 -17.04 -15.46 14.80
N ALA A 482 -17.26 -16.44 13.91
CA ALA A 482 -17.86 -16.15 12.62
C ALA A 482 -19.00 -15.14 12.89
N SER A 483 -19.11 -14.11 12.05
CA SER A 483 -20.34 -13.32 12.00
C SER A 483 -21.52 -14.31 12.01
N SER A 484 -22.39 -14.11 13.00
CA SER A 484 -23.45 -15.01 13.43
C SER A 484 -24.16 -15.76 12.29
N ALA A 485 -23.81 -17.03 12.09
CA ALA A 485 -24.62 -17.96 11.31
C ALA A 485 -25.87 -18.34 12.13
N ALA A 486 -27.05 -17.90 11.66
CA ALA A 486 -28.31 -18.47 12.10
C ALA A 486 -28.52 -19.85 11.43
N PRO A 487 -29.12 -20.84 12.11
CA PRO A 487 -29.28 -22.18 11.57
C PRO A 487 -30.28 -22.20 10.41
N ALA A 488 -29.95 -22.99 9.39
CA ALA A 488 -30.82 -23.27 8.26
C ALA A 488 -32.13 -23.91 8.72
N THR A 489 -33.25 -23.22 8.50
CA THR A 489 -34.58 -23.83 8.44
C THR A 489 -35.19 -23.61 7.07
N SER A 490 -35.44 -24.71 6.39
CA SER A 490 -36.22 -24.83 5.17
C SER A 490 -37.68 -24.39 5.41
N ALA A 491 -38.17 -23.43 4.63
CA ALA A 491 -39.59 -23.27 4.34
C ALA A 491 -39.81 -22.53 3.01
N ALA A 492 -40.73 -23.07 2.21
CA ALA A 492 -41.14 -22.62 0.88
C ALA A 492 -42.07 -21.36 0.94
N PRO A 493 -42.45 -20.76 -0.21
CA PRO A 493 -42.79 -19.34 -0.30
C PRO A 493 -44.25 -19.02 0.07
N VAL A 494 -44.49 -17.83 0.62
CA VAL A 494 -45.84 -17.25 0.68
C VAL A 494 -45.79 -15.75 0.37
N ALA A 495 -46.82 -15.32 -0.35
CA ALA A 495 -46.91 -14.12 -1.18
C ALA A 495 -47.11 -12.78 -0.45
N SER A 496 -46.87 -11.73 -1.24
CA SER A 496 -47.08 -10.31 -1.01
C SER A 496 -48.43 -9.91 -0.38
N SER A 497 -48.40 -8.89 0.49
CA SER A 497 -49.36 -7.77 0.42
C SER A 497 -48.87 -6.55 1.20
N SER A 498 -49.17 -5.40 0.61
CA SER A 498 -48.83 -4.01 0.95
C SER A 498 -49.75 -3.38 2.01
N ALA A 499 -49.21 -2.48 2.85
CA ALA A 499 -49.66 -1.08 3.07
C ALA A 499 -49.36 -0.56 4.50
N PRO A 500 -49.18 0.77 4.70
CA PRO A 500 -48.49 1.38 5.83
C PRO A 500 -49.45 1.92 6.91
N VAL A 501 -48.95 2.11 8.15
CA VAL A 501 -49.67 2.86 9.19
C VAL A 501 -48.73 3.83 9.92
N ALA A 502 -49.29 5.02 10.14
CA ALA A 502 -48.71 6.29 10.51
C ALA A 502 -48.22 6.43 11.97
N ALA A 503 -47.43 7.49 12.15
CA ALA A 503 -46.90 8.01 13.40
C ALA A 503 -47.95 8.72 14.29
N ALA A 504 -47.67 8.76 15.60
CA ALA A 504 -48.14 9.81 16.53
C ALA A 504 -47.39 9.72 17.90
N PRO A 505 -47.37 10.80 18.72
CA PRO A 505 -46.18 11.33 19.39
C PRO A 505 -46.25 11.35 20.93
N SER A 506 -45.19 11.76 21.62
CA SER A 506 -45.19 12.21 23.04
C SER A 506 -43.90 13.02 23.31
N THR A 507 -43.97 14.36 23.33
CA THR A 507 -44.09 15.28 24.49
C THR A 507 -42.81 15.56 25.28
N THR A 508 -42.51 16.85 25.30
CA THR A 508 -41.51 17.68 25.99
C THR A 508 -41.47 17.59 27.51
N GLU A 509 -40.28 17.81 28.09
CA GLU A 509 -40.08 18.82 29.14
C GLU A 509 -38.62 19.32 29.14
N ALA A 510 -38.46 20.62 29.40
CA ALA A 510 -37.25 21.43 29.29
C ALA A 510 -36.85 21.99 30.65
N VAL A 511 -35.55 22.29 30.84
CA VAL A 511 -35.06 23.34 31.76
C VAL A 511 -33.77 23.99 31.21
N ASP A 512 -33.77 25.31 31.36
CA ASP A 512 -32.89 26.42 30.93
C ASP A 512 -31.35 26.19 30.94
N ALA A 513 -30.56 26.65 29.96
CA ALA A 513 -30.32 27.98 29.36
C ALA A 513 -29.24 28.82 30.09
N VAL A 514 -28.09 29.01 29.42
CA VAL A 514 -27.20 30.18 29.56
C VAL A 514 -26.83 30.67 28.15
N ALA A 515 -26.90 31.98 28.00
CA ALA A 515 -27.07 32.71 26.75
C ALA A 515 -25.77 33.00 25.96
N THR A 516 -25.86 32.72 24.66
CA THR A 516 -25.61 33.59 23.49
C THR A 516 -24.26 34.30 23.28
N SER A 517 -23.73 34.10 22.07
CA SER A 517 -23.43 35.19 21.13
C SER A 517 -23.68 34.70 19.70
N ALA A 518 -24.58 35.39 19.01
CA ALA A 518 -25.08 35.07 17.67
C ALA A 518 -24.24 35.77 16.59
N VAL A 519 -24.04 35.09 15.46
CA VAL A 519 -23.82 35.73 14.15
C VAL A 519 -24.71 34.99 13.14
N ASN A 520 -25.66 35.72 12.58
CA ASN A 520 -26.57 35.25 11.55
C ASN A 520 -25.81 35.04 10.23
N SER A 521 -25.95 33.87 9.61
CA SER A 521 -25.92 33.73 8.16
C SER A 521 -26.99 32.71 7.78
N ALA A 522 -27.97 33.18 7.01
CA ALA A 522 -29.04 32.36 6.48
C ALA A 522 -28.51 31.49 5.33
N ASP A 523 -28.78 30.20 5.38
CA ASP A 523 -28.66 29.29 4.24
C ASP A 523 -29.65 29.71 3.14
N PRO A 524 -29.23 29.87 1.87
CA PRO A 524 -30.16 29.90 0.77
C PRO A 524 -30.57 28.47 0.39
N THR A 525 -31.83 28.11 0.67
CA THR A 525 -32.47 26.93 0.09
C THR A 525 -32.79 27.17 -1.39
N PHE A 526 -32.20 26.37 -2.28
CA PHE A 526 -32.56 26.31 -3.71
C PHE A 526 -33.53 25.14 -3.99
N ALA A 527 -34.48 25.35 -4.89
CA ALA A 527 -35.38 24.30 -5.35
C ALA A 527 -34.65 23.30 -6.25
N SER A 528 -34.99 22.01 -6.13
CA SER A 528 -34.40 20.93 -6.95
C SER A 528 -34.66 21.16 -8.44
N GLY A 529 -33.59 21.18 -9.26
CA GLY A 529 -33.68 21.09 -10.71
C GLY A 529 -33.31 22.33 -11.54
N THR A 530 -32.69 23.38 -10.97
CA THR A 530 -32.17 24.53 -11.74
C THR A 530 -30.80 24.96 -11.22
N ALA A 531 -29.75 24.79 -12.02
CA ALA A 531 -28.42 25.34 -11.75
C ALA A 531 -28.38 26.82 -12.16
N PRO A 532 -27.76 27.73 -11.38
CA PRO A 532 -27.60 29.12 -11.78
C PRO A 532 -26.55 29.25 -12.89
N GLU A 533 -26.85 30.09 -13.89
CA GLU A 533 -25.88 30.46 -14.93
C GLU A 533 -24.77 31.36 -14.37
N PRO A 534 -23.51 31.24 -14.84
CA PRO A 534 -22.40 32.04 -14.36
C PRO A 534 -22.54 33.51 -14.77
N ILE A 535 -22.40 34.40 -13.79
CA ILE A 535 -22.25 35.84 -14.00
C ILE A 535 -20.77 36.12 -14.26
N PHE A 536 -20.42 36.56 -15.46
CA PHE A 536 -19.09 37.08 -15.77
C PHE A 536 -19.05 38.59 -15.51
N GLU A 537 -18.24 39.01 -14.53
CA GLU A 537 -17.92 40.42 -14.30
C GLU A 537 -16.60 40.75 -15.00
N THR A 538 -16.66 41.55 -16.05
CA THR A 538 -15.50 41.91 -16.89
C THR A 538 -14.64 42.98 -16.20
N ILE A 539 -13.47 42.59 -15.68
CA ILE A 539 -12.46 43.55 -15.21
C ILE A 539 -11.67 44.06 -16.43
N SER A 540 -11.85 45.35 -16.76
CA SER A 540 -11.09 46.03 -17.81
C SER A 540 -9.71 46.46 -17.29
N GLY A 541 -8.65 45.85 -17.82
CA GLY A 541 -7.26 46.27 -17.67
C GLY A 541 -6.56 46.32 -19.04
N PRO A 542 -5.54 47.18 -19.24
CA PRO A 542 -4.91 47.36 -20.55
C PRO A 542 -4.15 46.12 -21.02
N ALA A 543 -4.34 45.79 -22.30
CA ALA A 543 -3.84 44.57 -22.94
C ALA A 543 -2.31 44.52 -23.04
N TYR A 544 -1.75 43.37 -22.66
CA TYR A 544 -0.37 42.99 -22.91
C TYR A 544 -0.30 42.20 -24.23
N THR A 545 0.52 42.65 -25.18
CA THR A 545 0.72 41.98 -26.48
C THR A 545 1.97 41.09 -26.44
N PRO A 546 1.85 39.74 -26.56
CA PRO A 546 2.97 38.90 -26.93
C PRO A 546 3.05 38.76 -28.45
N SER A 547 4.24 39.07 -28.97
CA SER A 547 4.64 38.90 -30.37
C SER A 547 5.38 37.57 -30.51
N ALA A 548 4.83 36.59 -31.24
CA ALA A 548 5.61 35.51 -31.85
C ALA A 548 4.82 34.83 -32.98
N SER A 549 5.55 34.53 -34.05
CA SER A 549 5.09 34.25 -35.41
C SER A 549 4.52 32.84 -35.62
N ALA A 550 3.47 32.75 -36.43
CA ALA A 550 2.92 31.52 -36.98
C ALA A 550 3.73 31.01 -38.19
N PRO A 551 3.78 29.68 -38.41
CA PRO A 551 3.91 29.10 -39.74
C PRO A 551 2.58 28.58 -40.28
N ALA A 552 2.48 28.59 -41.60
CA ALA A 552 1.28 28.53 -42.43
C ALA A 552 0.58 27.17 -42.51
N ALA A 553 -0.74 27.23 -42.71
CA ALA A 553 -1.63 26.13 -43.06
C ALA A 553 -1.80 25.99 -44.58
N VAL A 554 -1.91 24.76 -45.10
CA VAL A 554 -2.65 24.38 -46.33
C VAL A 554 -2.94 22.85 -46.32
N PRO A 555 -3.88 22.29 -47.12
CA PRO A 555 -5.26 22.04 -46.70
C PRO A 555 -5.70 20.57 -46.82
N THR A 556 -6.91 20.31 -46.35
CA THR A 556 -7.70 19.08 -46.40
C THR A 556 -8.18 18.70 -47.81
N SER A 557 -8.23 17.40 -48.12
CA SER A 557 -9.08 16.82 -49.18
C SER A 557 -9.65 15.47 -48.73
N SER A 558 -10.98 15.35 -48.83
CA SER A 558 -11.79 14.14 -48.67
C SER A 558 -11.69 13.19 -49.87
N GLU A 559 -11.76 11.87 -49.67
CA GLU A 559 -12.76 10.97 -50.29
C GLU A 559 -12.64 9.52 -49.76
N ALA A 560 -13.76 8.81 -49.73
CA ALA A 560 -13.92 7.44 -49.26
C ALA A 560 -13.92 6.43 -50.43
N ALA A 561 -13.49 5.16 -50.21
CA ALA A 561 -14.09 3.96 -50.82
C ALA A 561 -13.43 2.62 -50.40
N SER A 562 -14.29 1.69 -49.94
CA SER A 562 -14.38 0.23 -50.20
C SER A 562 -13.22 -0.77 -49.98
N VAL A 563 -13.56 -1.84 -49.24
CA VAL A 563 -12.90 -3.18 -49.09
C VAL A 563 -13.09 -4.07 -50.35
N PRO A 564 -12.34 -5.18 -50.62
CA PRO A 564 -12.42 -6.46 -49.84
C PRO A 564 -11.16 -7.42 -49.77
N ALA A 565 -11.15 -8.25 -48.70
CA ALA A 565 -10.80 -9.69 -48.54
C ALA A 565 -9.40 -10.36 -48.72
N GLU A 566 -9.03 -11.13 -47.66
CA GLU A 566 -8.36 -12.46 -47.51
C GLU A 566 -6.81 -12.72 -47.49
N ALA A 567 -6.29 -12.98 -46.25
CA ALA A 567 -5.41 -14.08 -45.73
C ALA A 567 -3.93 -14.32 -46.21
N PRO A 568 -3.04 -15.03 -45.46
CA PRO A 568 -2.87 -15.26 -44.00
C PRO A 568 -1.41 -15.10 -43.43
N ALA A 569 -1.31 -15.13 -42.09
CA ALA A 569 -0.21 -15.58 -41.19
C ALA A 569 1.20 -14.90 -41.18
N SER A 570 1.58 -14.33 -40.02
CA SER A 570 2.73 -14.76 -39.20
C SER A 570 2.84 -13.92 -37.91
N SER A 571 2.98 -14.62 -36.79
CA SER A 571 3.14 -14.12 -35.43
C SER A 571 4.49 -13.43 -35.19
N ALA A 572 4.46 -12.21 -34.67
CA ALA A 572 5.60 -11.53 -34.04
C ALA A 572 5.22 -11.09 -32.61
N PRO A 573 6.18 -10.99 -31.67
CA PRO A 573 5.90 -10.73 -30.26
C PRO A 573 5.36 -9.30 -30.06
N ALA A 574 4.30 -9.18 -29.27
CA ALA A 574 3.73 -7.90 -28.89
C ALA A 574 4.76 -7.07 -28.09
N ALA A 575 4.90 -5.81 -28.51
CA ALA A 575 5.74 -4.81 -27.90
C ALA A 575 5.23 -4.44 -26.50
N SER A 576 6.19 -4.15 -25.61
CA SER A 576 5.96 -3.50 -24.32
C SER A 576 5.06 -2.28 -24.48
N ALA A 577 4.08 -2.14 -23.59
CA ALA A 577 3.19 -0.99 -23.55
C ALA A 577 4.03 0.29 -23.38
N SER A 578 4.03 1.14 -24.41
CA SER A 578 4.58 2.49 -24.34
C SER A 578 3.74 3.33 -23.38
N ALA A 579 4.41 4.16 -22.58
CA ALA A 579 3.75 5.18 -21.76
C ALA A 579 2.78 6.03 -22.60
N PRO A 580 1.64 6.47 -22.03
CA PRO A 580 0.72 7.35 -22.73
C PRO A 580 1.44 8.64 -23.16
N SER A 581 1.06 9.14 -24.34
CA SER A 581 1.52 10.43 -24.86
C SER A 581 1.27 11.53 -23.83
N GLY A 582 2.34 12.15 -23.31
CA GLY A 582 2.26 13.22 -22.30
C GLY A 582 3.03 12.97 -21.00
N ALA A 583 3.55 11.77 -20.76
CA ALA A 583 4.44 11.51 -19.62
C ALA A 583 5.83 12.16 -19.84
N PRO A 584 6.44 12.81 -18.83
CA PRO A 584 7.80 13.31 -18.94
C PRO A 584 8.77 12.15 -19.20
N ILE A 585 9.54 12.26 -20.28
CA ILE A 585 10.58 11.28 -20.63
C ILE A 585 11.72 11.43 -19.61
N PRO A 586 12.18 10.36 -18.95
CA PRO A 586 13.36 10.44 -18.10
C PRO A 586 14.58 10.79 -18.96
N ILE A 587 15.17 11.96 -18.70
CA ILE A 587 16.43 12.37 -19.32
C ILE A 587 17.55 11.63 -18.60
N PHE A 588 18.06 10.56 -19.20
CA PHE A 588 19.36 10.02 -18.83
C PHE A 588 20.45 10.77 -19.61
N GLU A 589 21.23 11.57 -18.90
CA GLU A 589 22.46 12.14 -19.47
C GLU A 589 23.53 11.03 -19.43
N THR A 590 23.59 10.22 -20.48
CA THR A 590 24.65 9.23 -20.66
C THR A 590 25.94 9.97 -21.02
N LEU A 591 26.87 10.10 -20.07
CA LEU A 591 28.23 10.54 -20.36
C LEU A 591 28.92 9.48 -21.24
N SER A 592 28.88 9.71 -22.55
CA SER A 592 29.61 8.93 -23.55
C SER A 592 31.13 9.09 -23.32
N GLN A 593 31.81 8.04 -22.87
CA GLN A 593 33.26 7.97 -22.98
C GLN A 593 33.66 7.80 -24.46
N ALA A 594 34.48 8.71 -24.96
CA ALA A 594 35.06 8.65 -26.30
C ALA A 594 36.03 7.46 -26.45
N PRO A 595 36.17 6.87 -27.65
CA PRO A 595 36.99 5.70 -27.88
C PRO A 595 38.48 6.06 -27.98
N ALA A 596 39.33 5.33 -27.26
CA ALA A 596 40.79 5.38 -27.44
C ALA A 596 41.18 4.55 -28.68
N SER A 597 41.94 5.18 -29.58
CA SER A 597 42.44 4.57 -30.81
C SER A 597 43.53 3.51 -30.56
N SER A 598 43.48 2.49 -31.41
CA SER A 598 44.39 1.35 -31.53
C SER A 598 45.88 1.67 -31.72
N ALA A 599 46.74 0.90 -31.04
CA ALA A 599 48.03 0.46 -31.58
C ALA A 599 48.34 -0.97 -31.04
N ALA A 600 48.77 -1.86 -31.92
CA ALA A 600 49.16 -3.25 -31.65
C ALA A 600 50.63 -3.46 -32.11
N PRO A 601 51.26 -4.65 -31.98
CA PRO A 601 51.42 -5.55 -30.82
C PRO A 601 52.92 -5.96 -30.58
N VAL A 602 53.27 -6.74 -29.53
CA VAL A 602 53.85 -8.14 -29.54
C VAL A 602 55.08 -8.20 -28.54
N PRO A 603 55.55 -9.31 -27.90
CA PRO A 603 54.92 -10.47 -27.18
C PRO A 603 55.60 -10.91 -25.83
N GLY A 604 54.98 -11.88 -25.14
CA GLY A 604 55.63 -12.95 -24.33
C GLY A 604 55.73 -12.70 -22.81
N THR A 605 55.35 -13.58 -21.89
CA THR A 605 55.63 -15.03 -21.81
C THR A 605 54.81 -15.72 -20.69
N THR A 606 54.23 -16.88 -21.06
CA THR A 606 54.04 -18.16 -20.34
C THR A 606 53.74 -18.27 -18.84
N VAL A 607 52.64 -18.98 -18.55
CA VAL A 607 52.40 -19.84 -17.35
C VAL A 607 52.57 -21.31 -17.77
N SER A 608 52.73 -22.20 -16.78
CA SER A 608 52.50 -23.67 -16.73
C SER A 608 53.77 -24.43 -16.31
N GLU A 609 53.77 -25.52 -15.53
CA GLU A 609 52.78 -26.44 -14.98
C GLU A 609 53.56 -27.42 -14.06
N ALA A 610 52.87 -28.11 -13.12
CA ALA A 610 52.92 -29.58 -12.91
C ALA A 610 52.60 -30.03 -11.47
N LYS A 611 51.45 -30.72 -11.33
CA LYS A 611 51.09 -32.01 -10.65
C LYS A 611 52.10 -32.70 -9.66
N PRO A 612 51.71 -33.78 -8.91
CA PRO A 612 50.38 -34.26 -8.44
C PRO A 612 50.33 -34.86 -7.00
N GLU A 613 49.09 -35.19 -6.59
CA GLU A 613 48.61 -36.43 -5.90
C GLU A 613 48.64 -36.65 -4.36
N LEU A 614 47.44 -37.07 -3.91
CA LEU A 614 47.07 -38.17 -3.00
C LEU A 614 46.95 -37.98 -1.47
N THR A 615 45.68 -38.14 -1.05
CA THR A 615 45.12 -38.94 0.07
C THR A 615 45.10 -38.47 1.53
N ALA A 616 43.90 -38.69 2.09
CA ALA A 616 43.54 -39.08 3.46
C ALA A 616 43.40 -38.01 4.57
N THR A 617 42.13 -37.75 4.90
CA THR A 617 41.53 -37.47 6.23
C THR A 617 42.02 -38.44 7.33
N PRO A 618 41.73 -38.26 8.66
CA PRO A 618 40.95 -37.20 9.33
C PRO A 618 41.51 -36.73 10.71
N SER A 619 40.72 -35.90 11.39
CA SER A 619 40.53 -35.86 12.86
C SER A 619 41.45 -34.94 13.68
N GLY A 620 40.87 -34.34 14.71
CA GLY A 620 41.61 -33.97 15.91
C GLY A 620 41.26 -32.61 16.50
N ALA A 621 40.30 -32.62 17.40
CA ALA A 621 39.83 -31.48 18.17
C ALA A 621 40.87 -30.84 19.10
N ALA A 622 40.58 -29.58 19.43
CA ALA A 622 40.77 -28.93 20.74
C ALA A 622 42.19 -28.77 21.28
N SER A 623 42.55 -27.56 21.71
CA SER A 623 42.35 -27.19 23.12
C SER A 623 42.68 -25.73 23.40
N LYS A 624 42.06 -25.28 24.47
CA LYS A 624 42.02 -23.96 25.10
C LYS A 624 43.39 -23.59 25.67
N THR A 625 43.71 -22.29 25.73
CA THR A 625 44.20 -21.71 27.00
C THR A 625 44.01 -20.19 27.08
N LYS A 626 43.29 -19.78 28.13
CA LYS A 626 43.27 -18.42 28.73
C LYS A 626 44.63 -18.10 29.37
N LYS A 627 45.04 -16.83 29.33
CA LYS A 627 45.46 -15.99 30.49
C LYS A 627 45.86 -14.59 29.96
N THR A 628 45.08 -13.54 30.25
CA THR A 628 45.14 -12.63 31.42
C THR A 628 46.17 -11.49 31.28
N ARG A 629 45.61 -10.27 31.13
CA ARG A 629 46.02 -8.91 31.58
C ARG A 629 47.50 -8.65 31.91
N THR A 630 48.01 -7.48 31.48
CA THR A 630 48.30 -6.30 32.36
C THR A 630 48.59 -5.03 31.54
N ARG A 631 48.08 -3.88 32.00
CA ARG A 631 48.30 -2.49 31.53
C ARG A 631 49.71 -2.00 31.87
N THR A 632 50.34 -1.20 30.99
CA THR A 632 51.13 -0.03 31.42
C THR A 632 51.07 1.11 30.40
N LYS A 633 50.94 2.34 30.90
CA LYS A 633 51.00 3.62 30.19
C LYS A 633 52.45 4.03 29.87
N THR A 634 52.65 4.72 28.75
CA THR A 634 53.80 5.62 28.53
C THR A 634 53.36 6.87 27.74
N ARG A 635 54.15 7.94 27.87
CA ARG A 635 53.78 9.36 27.78
C ARG A 635 54.63 10.05 26.70
N GLY A 636 54.01 10.82 25.79
CA GLY A 636 54.60 11.89 24.93
C GLY A 636 55.40 11.45 23.69
N PRO A 637 55.61 12.32 22.66
CA PRO A 637 55.58 13.79 22.70
C PRO A 637 54.73 14.50 21.61
N LYS A 638 54.61 15.82 21.78
CA LYS A 638 53.96 16.83 20.91
C LYS A 638 54.86 17.20 19.72
N PRO A 639 54.29 17.63 18.57
CA PRO A 639 54.86 18.80 17.89
C PRO A 639 53.82 19.84 17.45
N THR A 640 54.37 21.02 17.17
CA THR A 640 53.84 22.36 16.94
C THR A 640 53.60 22.69 15.46
N GLY A 641 52.71 23.67 15.20
CA GLY A 641 52.90 24.67 14.15
C GLY A 641 51.95 24.61 12.95
N ALA A 642 51.10 25.62 12.82
CA ALA A 642 50.32 25.93 11.61
C ALA A 642 51.16 26.68 10.57
N PRO A 643 50.68 26.75 9.31
CA PRO A 643 50.60 28.05 8.64
C PRO A 643 49.22 28.35 8.03
N ALA A 644 49.02 29.63 7.74
CA ALA A 644 47.76 30.30 7.46
C ALA A 644 47.26 30.19 6.00
N GLN A 645 45.94 30.41 5.91
CA GLN A 645 45.07 30.89 4.81
C GLN A 645 45.69 31.25 3.44
N SER A 646 45.09 30.70 2.36
CA SER A 646 44.47 31.50 1.28
C SER A 646 43.82 30.58 0.22
N GLY A 647 42.54 30.81 -0.11
CA GLY A 647 41.87 30.20 -1.26
C GLY A 647 40.41 29.84 -1.01
N LYS A 648 39.50 30.82 -1.12
CA LYS A 648 38.05 30.57 -1.16
C LYS A 648 37.71 29.88 -2.50
N CYS A 649 37.47 28.58 -2.49
CA CYS A 649 36.64 27.95 -3.54
C CYS A 649 35.17 28.14 -3.12
N SER A 650 34.53 29.17 -3.66
CA SER A 650 33.08 29.30 -3.61
C SER A 650 32.53 28.52 -4.80
N THR A 651 32.16 27.25 -4.60
CA THR A 651 31.31 26.54 -5.57
C THR A 651 29.91 27.15 -5.50
N ARG A 652 29.61 28.05 -6.44
CA ARG A 652 28.23 28.42 -6.75
C ARG A 652 27.62 27.26 -7.53
N THR A 653 26.96 26.34 -6.83
CA THR A 653 25.98 25.48 -7.48
C THR A 653 24.80 26.36 -7.87
N THR A 654 24.71 26.68 -9.17
CA THR A 654 23.55 27.39 -9.71
C THR A 654 22.53 26.32 -10.08
N ILE A 655 21.53 26.12 -9.23
CA ILE A 655 20.36 25.30 -9.58
C ILE A 655 19.53 26.15 -10.53
N LYS A 656 19.53 25.80 -11.82
CA LYS A 656 18.55 26.35 -12.76
C LYS A 656 17.30 25.49 -12.68
N THR A 657 16.29 25.97 -11.96
CA THR A 657 14.92 25.46 -12.09
C THR A 657 14.41 25.87 -13.47
N VAL A 658 14.28 24.90 -14.38
CA VAL A 658 13.62 25.10 -15.66
C VAL A 658 12.14 24.79 -15.44
N TYR A 659 11.31 25.82 -15.43
CA TYR A 659 9.86 25.65 -15.52
C TYR A 659 9.53 25.31 -16.97
N VAL A 660 9.09 24.08 -17.21
CA VAL A 660 8.43 23.72 -18.47
C VAL A 660 6.95 24.01 -18.27
N THR A 661 6.49 25.14 -18.81
CA THR A 661 5.06 25.39 -19.00
C THR A 661 4.57 24.48 -20.12
N ALA A 662 3.52 23.70 -19.84
CA ALA A 662 2.76 22.96 -20.84
C ALA A 662 2.11 23.90 -21.86
#